data_AF-A0A6P7Z403-F1
#
_entry.id   AF-A0A6P7Z403-F1
#
_cell.length_a   1.000
_cell.length_b   1.000
_cell.length_c   1.000
_cell.angle_alpha   90.00
_cell.angle_beta   90.00
_cell.angle_gamma   90.00
#
_symmetry.space_group_name_H-M   'P 1'
#
loop_
_entity.id
_entity.type
_entity.pdbx_description
1 polymer ?
#
loop_
_entity_poly.entity_id
_entity_poly.type
_entity_poly.pdbx_seq_one_letter_code
_entity_poly.pdbx_strand_id
1 'polypeptide(L)'
;MDAFPTSLPQAAGAVGFPTSDTELQKMLIDERMRCELHKTHYQTLKAEHTRLQEEYRKSQNELKRFLVEKQTVHDKFQLLLAELRGELLDKTRELEELKLQVLTPQKLEVLKAQIQQELEMPRREQFRKLDEEVEKYRGEYNKLRYEQTFLKSEFEHQKEEHARILEEKKIKYEAEVARLEKDKEELHKQLISVDPTRDSKRVEVLLREKAQLHQKVKGLEGEVAELRAERENSGMQAENVQRIQVRQLAEMQATIRSLESEKQSVKLQLDRLEKELKMANEQNASMTSKLYKAEREINTLSSKVEELKHSHKLEITNIKLEAARAKSETEREKNNIQSQMDEMVSENEILKAAVERHRALLAEKERELIRKIQSAKEEGFQNIAALQDEKLEYENKIADLETMKVEIDKMREAEISQWEEKLRSQQLTEESARKELQNARSKLQQQSIYVEQLEKEKTETADHKQQIHDLHIQVTSLTESENDLINTNQKLRELVERLKQDSRLARSQAEKAQQEAEKALEDKHVEWLEEKHKFQQHLTEIEEKYGQTKERLQRAAVAQKKRKTLNENKQKRLQEKIELLEAKKEELETERQILNRRNIPYEEHTRLQKRLRDLQRRHNEFRSVILGSNLPSSVQLNPGRFLSSTMIPGSEPSFPLLQEEQHQRDLFFLRKRLEELETSQRKQMEELGPPGESVKMEAWTYVEERNTMEEKEN
;
A
#
# COMPACT_ATOMS: atom_id res chain seq x y z
N MET A 1 27.51 122.50 -12.59
CA MET A 1 27.39 123.11 -11.26
C MET A 1 28.76 123.63 -10.88
N ASP A 2 28.90 124.95 -10.82
CA ASP A 2 29.62 125.75 -9.82
C ASP A 2 31.11 125.44 -9.50
N ALA A 3 32.04 126.40 -9.45
CA ALA A 3 32.02 127.80 -9.88
C ALA A 3 33.46 128.34 -10.06
N PHE A 4 33.63 129.41 -10.87
CA PHE A 4 34.82 130.26 -10.95
C PHE A 4 34.93 131.19 -9.71
N PRO A 5 36.12 131.65 -9.25
CA PRO A 5 37.00 132.62 -9.95
C PRO A 5 38.48 132.15 -10.06
N THR A 6 39.36 132.64 -10.94
CA THR A 6 39.54 133.96 -11.61
C THR A 6 40.25 135.03 -10.76
N SER A 7 41.57 135.17 -10.93
CA SER A 7 42.30 136.42 -10.67
C SER A 7 43.62 136.52 -11.45
N LEU A 8 43.63 137.33 -12.51
CA LEU A 8 44.82 138.07 -12.92
C LEU A 8 44.92 139.33 -12.04
N PRO A 9 46.12 139.91 -11.89
CA PRO A 9 46.24 141.33 -12.22
C PRO A 9 47.33 141.61 -13.26
N GLN A 10 47.07 142.63 -14.08
CA GLN A 10 47.99 143.20 -15.04
C GLN A 10 48.50 144.53 -14.48
N ALA A 11 49.82 144.76 -14.50
CA ALA A 11 50.42 146.06 -14.19
C ALA A 11 51.52 146.37 -15.22
N ALA A 12 51.46 147.57 -15.81
CA ALA A 12 52.44 148.03 -16.79
C ALA A 12 53.25 149.21 -16.20
N GLY A 13 54.55 149.23 -16.48
CA GLY A 13 55.46 150.27 -15.99
C GLY A 13 56.90 149.98 -16.39
N ALA A 14 57.31 150.43 -17.58
CA ALA A 14 58.67 150.24 -18.06
C ALA A 14 59.59 151.38 -17.62
N VAL A 15 60.76 151.04 -17.08
CA VAL A 15 62.10 151.61 -17.36
C VAL A 15 63.13 150.72 -16.62
N GLY A 16 64.14 150.21 -17.34
CA GLY A 16 65.31 149.54 -16.74
C GLY A 16 65.29 147.99 -16.75
N PHE A 17 66.05 147.40 -17.67
CA PHE A 17 66.62 146.05 -17.51
C PHE A 17 67.79 146.09 -16.48
N PRO A 18 68.26 144.95 -15.89
CA PRO A 18 67.97 143.56 -16.25
C PRO A 18 67.62 142.62 -15.07
N THR A 19 66.41 142.05 -15.04
CA THR A 19 66.01 141.00 -14.07
C THR A 19 65.17 139.86 -14.67
N SER A 20 64.84 139.89 -15.97
CA SER A 20 64.03 138.85 -16.61
C SER A 20 64.75 137.51 -16.79
N ASP A 21 66.08 137.55 -16.91
CA ASP A 21 66.91 136.35 -17.12
C ASP A 21 66.94 135.47 -15.86
N THR A 22 67.02 136.07 -14.68
CA THR A 22 67.02 135.35 -13.39
C THR A 22 65.68 134.68 -13.09
N GLU A 23 64.55 135.26 -13.51
CA GLU A 23 63.23 134.61 -13.37
C GLU A 23 63.05 133.45 -14.35
N LEU A 24 63.51 133.59 -15.61
CA LEU A 24 63.50 132.51 -16.59
C LEU A 24 64.42 131.36 -16.17
N GLN A 25 65.62 131.69 -15.67
CA GLN A 25 66.59 130.73 -15.14
C GLN A 25 66.05 130.00 -13.90
N LYS A 26 65.31 130.69 -13.02
CA LYS A 26 64.60 130.08 -11.89
C LYS A 26 63.52 129.10 -12.35
N MET A 27 62.67 129.48 -13.31
CA MET A 27 61.65 128.56 -13.87
C MET A 27 62.30 127.33 -14.52
N LEU A 28 63.44 127.48 -15.20
CA LEU A 28 64.23 126.37 -15.75
C LEU A 28 64.83 125.45 -14.66
N ILE A 29 65.18 125.98 -13.50
CA ILE A 29 65.62 125.19 -12.34
C ILE A 29 64.43 124.45 -11.72
N ASP A 30 63.30 125.12 -11.49
CA ASP A 30 62.08 124.52 -10.93
C ASP A 30 61.50 123.42 -11.84
N GLU A 31 61.57 123.59 -13.17
CA GLU A 31 61.15 122.57 -14.13
C GLU A 31 62.14 121.40 -14.19
N ARG A 32 63.46 121.64 -14.09
CA ARG A 32 64.46 120.56 -13.97
C ARG A 32 64.28 119.77 -12.68
N MET A 33 63.99 120.43 -11.55
CA MET A 33 63.66 119.75 -10.30
C MET A 33 62.36 118.93 -10.44
N ARG A 34 61.32 119.45 -11.10
CA ARG A 34 60.11 118.67 -11.40
C ARG A 34 60.40 117.47 -12.30
N CYS A 35 61.20 117.61 -13.36
CA CYS A 35 61.61 116.47 -14.20
C CYS A 35 62.35 115.39 -13.40
N GLU A 36 63.30 115.76 -12.54
CA GLU A 36 64.00 114.80 -11.68
C GLU A 36 63.08 114.18 -10.61
N LEU A 37 62.15 114.94 -10.01
CA LEU A 37 61.13 114.41 -9.10
C LEU A 37 60.17 113.44 -9.81
N HIS A 38 59.73 113.73 -11.04
CA HIS A 38 58.91 112.79 -11.81
C HIS A 38 59.70 111.53 -12.19
N LYS A 39 61.01 111.66 -12.45
CA LYS A 39 61.92 110.55 -12.74
C LYS A 39 62.19 109.68 -11.51
N THR A 40 62.39 110.25 -10.32
CA THR A 40 62.51 109.47 -9.07
C THR A 40 61.17 108.82 -8.69
N HIS A 41 60.05 109.54 -8.77
CA HIS A 41 58.71 108.95 -8.58
C HIS A 41 58.45 107.79 -9.55
N TYR A 42 58.82 107.90 -10.82
CA TYR A 42 58.71 106.81 -11.79
C TYR A 42 59.63 105.62 -11.45
N GLN A 43 60.86 105.87 -10.99
CA GLN A 43 61.76 104.81 -10.54
C GLN A 43 61.23 104.07 -9.30
N THR A 44 60.74 104.80 -8.28
CA THR A 44 60.10 104.22 -7.10
C THR A 44 58.84 103.43 -7.46
N LEU A 45 57.97 103.99 -8.30
CA LEU A 45 56.76 103.30 -8.77
C LEU A 45 57.09 102.05 -9.59
N LYS A 46 58.13 102.07 -10.40
CA LYS A 46 58.63 100.89 -11.14
C LYS A 46 59.18 99.83 -10.18
N ALA A 47 59.95 100.23 -9.18
CA ALA A 47 60.48 99.31 -8.16
C ALA A 47 59.35 98.63 -7.37
N GLU A 48 58.39 99.41 -6.87
CA GLU A 48 57.21 98.88 -6.17
C GLU A 48 56.32 98.02 -7.06
N HIS A 49 56.12 98.38 -8.34
CA HIS A 49 55.40 97.54 -9.30
C HIS A 49 56.12 96.20 -9.53
N THR A 50 57.45 96.19 -9.66
CA THR A 50 58.25 94.95 -9.74
C THR A 50 58.17 94.14 -8.44
N ARG A 51 58.16 94.79 -7.27
CA ARG A 51 58.00 94.15 -5.96
C ARG A 51 56.64 93.45 -5.85
N LEU A 52 55.56 94.17 -6.16
CA LEU A 52 54.19 93.65 -6.21
C LEU A 52 54.02 92.52 -7.24
N GLN A 53 54.67 92.61 -8.40
CA GLN A 53 54.65 91.55 -9.41
C GLN A 53 55.33 90.27 -8.91
N GLU A 54 56.45 90.39 -8.18
CA GLU A 54 57.15 89.26 -7.59
C GLU A 54 56.42 88.68 -6.36
N GLU A 55 55.80 89.53 -5.53
CA GLU A 55 54.89 89.10 -4.44
C GLU A 55 53.69 88.33 -5.01
N TYR A 56 53.02 88.86 -6.04
CA TYR A 56 51.94 88.15 -6.74
C TYR A 56 52.40 86.82 -7.35
N ARG A 57 53.59 86.78 -7.96
CA ARG A 57 54.17 85.55 -8.52
C ARG A 57 54.45 84.50 -7.44
N LYS A 58 54.95 84.91 -6.26
CA LYS A 58 55.13 84.04 -5.09
C LYS A 58 53.80 83.47 -4.61
N SER A 59 52.81 84.33 -4.34
CA SER A 59 51.46 83.91 -3.91
C SER A 59 50.78 82.97 -4.90
N GLN A 60 50.94 83.20 -6.22
CA GLN A 60 50.41 82.31 -7.25
C GLN A 60 51.10 80.94 -7.25
N ASN A 61 52.41 80.88 -6.98
CA ASN A 61 53.14 79.62 -6.89
C ASN A 61 52.83 78.86 -5.59
N GLU A 62 52.64 79.55 -4.48
CA GLU A 62 52.17 78.95 -3.23
C GLU A 62 50.75 78.40 -3.36
N LEU A 63 49.84 79.12 -4.02
CA LEU A 63 48.50 78.61 -4.34
C LEU A 63 48.55 77.34 -5.20
N LYS A 64 49.42 77.29 -6.22
CA LYS A 64 49.65 76.06 -7.01
C LYS A 64 50.17 74.91 -6.13
N ARG A 65 51.12 75.19 -5.24
CA ARG A 65 51.67 74.20 -4.30
C ARG A 65 50.58 73.64 -3.37
N PHE A 66 49.78 74.51 -2.75
CA PHE A 66 48.66 74.12 -1.89
C PHE A 66 47.56 73.35 -2.64
N LEU A 67 47.30 73.64 -3.92
CA LEU A 67 46.38 72.86 -4.75
C LEU A 67 46.90 71.45 -5.01
N VAL A 68 48.20 71.28 -5.29
CA VAL A 68 48.84 69.96 -5.44
C VAL A 68 48.86 69.20 -4.10
N GLU A 69 49.26 69.86 -3.00
CA GLU A 69 49.23 69.28 -1.65
C GLU A 69 47.82 68.78 -1.32
N LYS A 70 46.78 69.61 -1.52
CA LYS A 70 45.36 69.23 -1.34
C LYS A 70 44.98 68.02 -2.18
N GLN A 71 45.39 67.96 -3.46
CA GLN A 71 45.09 66.82 -4.31
C GLN A 71 45.76 65.54 -3.79
N THR A 72 47.06 65.57 -3.49
CA THR A 72 47.78 64.38 -2.97
C THR A 72 47.24 63.89 -1.63
N VAL A 73 46.69 64.78 -0.78
CA VAL A 73 46.00 64.40 0.46
C VAL A 73 44.64 63.77 0.14
N HIS A 74 43.89 64.31 -0.82
CA HIS A 74 42.62 63.75 -1.26
C HIS A 74 42.80 62.34 -1.87
N ASP A 75 43.80 62.15 -2.73
CA ASP A 75 44.12 60.87 -3.36
C ASP A 75 44.50 59.80 -2.32
N LYS A 76 45.27 60.17 -1.29
CA LYS A 76 45.60 59.30 -0.14
C LYS A 76 44.35 58.90 0.65
N PHE A 77 43.40 59.82 0.88
CA PHE A 77 42.14 59.47 1.51
C PHE A 77 41.25 58.58 0.63
N GLN A 78 41.26 58.76 -0.71
CA GLN A 78 40.57 57.84 -1.61
C GLN A 78 41.18 56.43 -1.57
N LEU A 79 42.52 56.32 -1.54
CA LEU A 79 43.22 55.04 -1.43
C LEU A 79 42.83 54.31 -0.13
N LEU A 80 42.93 54.98 1.02
CA LEU A 80 42.59 54.41 2.32
C LEU A 80 41.10 54.00 2.41
N LEU A 81 40.21 54.78 1.79
CA LEU A 81 38.78 54.42 1.68
C LEU A 81 38.54 53.21 0.76
N ALA A 82 39.40 52.96 -0.24
CA ALA A 82 39.33 51.76 -1.07
C ALA A 82 39.88 50.53 -0.34
N GLU A 83 41.00 50.68 0.39
CA GLU A 83 41.60 49.64 1.23
C GLU A 83 40.63 49.15 2.31
N LEU A 84 40.06 50.07 3.11
CA LEU A 84 39.08 49.73 4.16
C LEU A 84 37.79 49.09 3.59
N ARG A 85 37.38 49.43 2.36
CA ARG A 85 36.26 48.76 1.67
C ARG A 85 36.62 47.36 1.20
N GLY A 86 37.87 47.13 0.79
CA GLY A 86 38.41 45.80 0.48
C GLY A 86 38.42 44.90 1.72
N GLU A 87 39.03 45.38 2.81
CA GLU A 87 39.07 44.66 4.09
C GLU A 87 37.67 44.30 4.60
N LEU A 88 36.70 45.23 4.51
CA LEU A 88 35.31 44.97 4.90
C LEU A 88 34.65 43.88 4.04
N LEU A 89 34.90 43.86 2.73
CA LEU A 89 34.39 42.82 1.82
C LEU A 89 35.02 41.46 2.12
N ASP A 90 36.33 41.39 2.36
CA ASP A 90 37.01 40.14 2.66
C ASP A 90 36.64 39.61 4.05
N LYS A 91 36.45 40.48 5.06
CA LYS A 91 35.90 40.08 6.37
C LYS A 91 34.44 39.65 6.30
N THR A 92 33.66 40.20 5.36
CA THR A 92 32.29 39.70 5.08
C THR A 92 32.33 38.30 4.48
N ARG A 93 33.22 38.04 3.52
CA ARG A 93 33.43 36.70 2.92
C ARG A 93 33.88 35.67 3.95
N GLU A 94 34.88 35.98 4.77
CA GLU A 94 35.33 35.12 5.88
C GLU A 94 34.17 34.75 6.82
N LEU A 95 33.31 35.72 7.14
CA LEU A 95 32.16 35.53 8.02
C LEU A 95 31.06 34.66 7.36
N GLU A 96 30.88 34.76 6.04
CA GLU A 96 29.99 33.89 5.26
C GLU A 96 30.53 32.46 5.14
N GLU A 97 31.84 32.29 4.88
CA GLU A 97 32.49 30.97 4.87
C GLU A 97 32.40 30.29 6.25
N LEU A 98 32.64 31.03 7.34
CA LEU A 98 32.46 30.52 8.70
C LEU A 98 31.00 30.12 9.00
N LYS A 99 30.01 30.91 8.54
CA LYS A 99 28.58 30.53 8.66
C LYS A 99 28.25 29.22 7.93
N LEU A 100 28.91 28.92 6.82
CA LEU A 100 28.71 27.67 6.07
C LEU A 100 29.39 26.46 6.73
N GLN A 101 30.54 26.67 7.36
CA GLN A 101 31.30 25.65 8.10
C GLN A 101 30.68 25.31 9.46
N VAL A 102 30.10 26.29 10.17
CA VAL A 102 29.38 26.06 11.44
C VAL A 102 28.26 25.05 11.23
N LEU A 103 28.14 24.10 12.17
CA LEU A 103 27.09 23.09 12.16
C LEU A 103 25.74 23.76 12.45
N THR A 104 24.98 24.04 11.40
CA THR A 104 23.67 24.70 11.53
C THR A 104 22.68 23.84 12.30
N PRO A 105 21.67 24.44 12.97
CA PRO A 105 20.65 23.69 13.71
C PRO A 105 19.98 22.60 12.86
N GLN A 106 19.70 22.88 11.58
CA GLN A 106 19.11 21.93 10.64
C GLN A 106 20.06 20.75 10.32
N LYS A 107 21.36 21.01 10.11
CA LYS A 107 22.37 19.95 9.93
C LYS A 107 22.46 19.06 11.18
N LEU A 108 22.44 19.67 12.37
CA LEU A 108 22.44 18.95 13.65
C LEU A 108 21.15 18.14 13.87
N GLU A 109 20.00 18.65 13.42
CA GLU A 109 18.70 17.99 13.55
C GLU A 109 18.57 16.81 12.59
N VAL A 110 19.06 16.92 11.35
CA VAL A 110 19.23 15.78 10.43
C VAL A 110 20.20 14.74 11.01
N LEU A 111 21.34 15.16 11.58
CA LEU A 111 22.27 14.24 12.25
C LEU A 111 21.64 13.52 13.44
N LYS A 112 20.84 14.22 14.26
CA LYS A 112 20.06 13.60 15.35
C LYS A 112 19.05 12.59 14.80
N ALA A 113 18.26 12.97 13.79
CA ALA A 113 17.27 12.09 13.18
C ALA A 113 17.92 10.84 12.54
N GLN A 114 19.08 11.00 11.90
CA GLN A 114 19.82 9.89 11.31
C GLN A 114 20.45 8.98 12.36
N ILE A 115 21.08 9.52 13.41
CA ILE A 115 21.56 8.73 14.56
C ILE A 115 20.39 8.01 15.25
N GLN A 116 19.23 8.66 15.37
CA GLN A 116 18.02 8.05 15.93
C GLN A 116 17.49 6.93 15.03
N GLN A 117 17.48 7.11 13.71
CA GLN A 117 17.11 6.07 12.76
C GLN A 117 18.07 4.88 12.82
N GLU A 118 19.38 5.12 12.78
CA GLU A 118 20.43 4.10 12.79
C GLU A 118 20.53 3.33 14.12
N LEU A 119 20.18 3.94 15.26
CA LEU A 119 20.25 3.28 16.58
C LEU A 119 18.89 2.76 17.10
N GLU A 120 17.78 3.45 16.84
CA GLU A 120 16.47 2.99 17.31
C GLU A 120 15.82 1.99 16.36
N MET A 121 15.92 2.13 15.03
CA MET A 121 15.21 1.20 14.13
C MET A 121 15.72 -0.25 14.28
N PRO A 122 17.02 -0.54 14.37
CA PRO A 122 17.48 -1.91 14.62
C PRO A 122 17.06 -2.45 15.99
N ARG A 123 16.96 -1.59 17.02
CA ARG A 123 16.45 -1.99 18.34
C ARG A 123 14.95 -2.27 18.33
N ARG A 124 14.15 -1.42 17.68
CA ARG A 124 12.70 -1.64 17.50
C ARG A 124 12.43 -2.92 16.69
N GLU A 125 13.24 -3.20 15.67
CA GLU A 125 13.21 -4.44 14.89
C GLU A 125 13.60 -5.68 15.73
N GLN A 126 14.60 -5.57 16.61
CA GLN A 126 14.97 -6.61 17.56
C GLN A 126 13.86 -6.89 18.58
N PHE A 127 13.25 -5.85 19.15
CA PHE A 127 12.10 -6.02 20.06
C PHE A 127 10.92 -6.67 19.35
N ARG A 128 10.53 -6.22 18.14
CA ARG A 128 9.42 -6.83 17.41
C ARG A 128 9.65 -8.32 17.12
N LYS A 129 10.89 -8.72 16.81
CA LYS A 129 11.26 -10.13 16.63
C LYS A 129 11.17 -10.95 17.92
N LEU A 130 11.58 -10.37 19.06
CA LEU A 130 11.42 -11.01 20.36
C LEU A 130 9.93 -11.14 20.74
N ASP A 131 9.10 -10.15 20.44
CA ASP A 131 7.64 -10.22 20.65
C ASP A 131 6.98 -11.26 19.72
N GLU A 132 7.40 -11.34 18.45
CA GLU A 132 6.99 -12.37 17.49
C GLU A 132 7.37 -13.78 17.96
N GLU A 133 8.59 -13.97 18.49
CA GLU A 133 9.04 -15.23 19.08
C GLU A 133 8.27 -15.58 20.37
N VAL A 134 8.03 -14.61 21.25
CA VAL A 134 7.25 -14.81 22.49
C VAL A 134 5.82 -15.23 22.20
N GLU A 135 5.11 -14.56 21.28
CA GLU A 135 3.75 -14.96 20.92
C GLU A 135 3.71 -16.29 20.15
N LYS A 136 4.73 -16.61 19.35
CA LYS A 136 4.89 -17.96 18.76
C LYS A 136 5.00 -19.03 19.85
N TYR A 137 5.92 -18.88 20.80
CA TYR A 137 6.09 -19.84 21.90
C TYR A 137 4.85 -19.90 22.81
N ARG A 138 4.14 -18.79 22.99
CA ARG A 138 2.84 -18.73 23.70
C ARG A 138 1.75 -19.52 22.96
N GLY A 139 1.72 -19.44 21.63
CA GLY A 139 0.85 -20.24 20.77
C GLY A 139 1.16 -21.73 20.85
N GLU A 140 2.44 -22.11 20.75
CA GLU A 140 2.92 -23.49 20.88
C GLU A 140 2.62 -24.07 22.28
N TYR A 141 2.87 -23.31 23.35
CA TYR A 141 2.51 -23.69 24.72
C TYR A 141 1.00 -23.89 24.88
N ASN A 142 0.17 -22.97 24.38
CA ASN A 142 -1.29 -23.08 24.46
C ASN A 142 -1.78 -24.32 23.71
N LYS A 143 -1.26 -24.58 22.49
CA LYS A 143 -1.56 -25.78 21.72
C LYS A 143 -1.20 -27.05 22.50
N LEU A 144 0.03 -27.15 23.01
CA LEU A 144 0.50 -28.32 23.77
C LEU A 144 -0.32 -28.53 25.06
N ARG A 145 -0.77 -27.45 25.71
CA ARG A 145 -1.66 -27.50 26.88
C ARG A 145 -3.05 -28.03 26.52
N TYR A 146 -3.61 -27.66 25.37
CA TYR A 146 -4.87 -28.23 24.88
C TYR A 146 -4.71 -29.71 24.52
N GLU A 147 -3.64 -30.08 23.81
CA GLU A 147 -3.31 -31.47 23.47
C GLU A 147 -3.12 -32.34 24.72
N GLN A 148 -2.40 -31.85 25.73
CA GLN A 148 -2.26 -32.51 27.04
C GLN A 148 -3.62 -32.71 27.73
N THR A 149 -4.48 -31.69 27.71
CA THR A 149 -5.82 -31.76 28.34
C THR A 149 -6.72 -32.76 27.63
N PHE A 150 -6.69 -32.76 26.29
CA PHE A 150 -7.44 -33.70 25.46
C PHE A 150 -6.96 -35.15 25.66
N LEU A 151 -5.66 -35.41 25.53
CA LEU A 151 -5.08 -36.74 25.75
C LEU A 151 -5.33 -37.28 27.17
N LYS A 152 -5.33 -36.39 28.18
CA LYS A 152 -5.72 -36.77 29.54
C LYS A 152 -7.19 -37.18 29.61
N SER A 153 -8.09 -36.43 28.99
CA SER A 153 -9.53 -36.74 28.96
C SER A 153 -9.81 -38.06 28.24
N GLU A 154 -9.15 -38.31 27.10
CA GLU A 154 -9.22 -39.59 26.37
C GLU A 154 -8.73 -40.76 27.23
N PHE A 155 -7.60 -40.61 27.91
CA PHE A 155 -7.06 -41.64 28.81
C PHE A 155 -7.98 -41.91 30.02
N GLU A 156 -8.55 -40.86 30.62
CA GLU A 156 -9.52 -41.01 31.72
C GLU A 156 -10.82 -41.69 31.23
N HIS A 157 -11.28 -41.37 30.01
CA HIS A 157 -12.44 -42.02 29.38
C HIS A 157 -12.21 -43.51 29.09
N GLN A 158 -11.11 -43.87 28.42
CA GLN A 158 -10.76 -45.28 28.12
C GLN A 158 -10.60 -46.10 29.42
N LYS A 159 -10.00 -45.50 30.46
CA LYS A 159 -9.87 -46.12 31.78
C LYS A 159 -11.24 -46.38 32.43
N GLU A 160 -12.18 -45.44 32.34
CA GLU A 160 -13.56 -45.66 32.79
C GLU A 160 -14.28 -46.72 31.96
N GLU A 161 -14.14 -46.72 30.63
CA GLU A 161 -14.78 -47.70 29.76
C GLU A 161 -14.29 -49.12 30.08
N HIS A 162 -12.97 -49.31 30.21
CA HIS A 162 -12.40 -50.60 30.63
C HIS A 162 -12.88 -51.04 32.01
N ALA A 163 -13.03 -50.11 32.98
CA ALA A 163 -13.60 -50.42 34.29
C ALA A 163 -15.08 -50.86 34.21
N ARG A 164 -15.89 -50.17 33.38
CA ARG A 164 -17.30 -50.55 33.13
C ARG A 164 -17.40 -51.93 32.46
N ILE A 165 -16.57 -52.22 31.46
CA ILE A 165 -16.52 -53.53 30.77
C ILE A 165 -16.11 -54.65 31.72
N LEU A 166 -15.19 -54.40 32.66
CA LEU A 166 -14.79 -55.38 33.68
C LEU A 166 -15.91 -55.67 34.67
N GLU A 167 -16.59 -54.64 35.18
CA GLU A 167 -17.71 -54.82 36.12
C GLU A 167 -18.93 -55.46 35.44
N GLU A 168 -19.23 -55.10 34.18
CA GLU A 168 -20.29 -55.74 33.38
C GLU A 168 -20.01 -57.25 33.16
N LYS A 169 -18.76 -57.62 32.86
CA LYS A 169 -18.34 -59.03 32.76
C LYS A 169 -18.47 -59.75 34.10
N LYS A 170 -18.05 -59.11 35.20
CA LYS A 170 -18.19 -59.65 36.56
C LYS A 170 -19.66 -59.94 36.92
N ILE A 171 -20.56 -58.97 36.71
CA ILE A 171 -22.00 -59.14 36.93
C ILE A 171 -22.58 -60.28 36.07
N LYS A 172 -22.15 -60.40 34.80
CA LYS A 172 -22.57 -61.52 33.93
C LYS A 172 -22.11 -62.89 34.46
N TYR A 173 -20.88 -63.00 34.97
CA TYR A 173 -20.39 -64.25 35.55
C TYR A 173 -21.03 -64.56 36.91
N GLU A 174 -21.28 -63.56 37.76
CA GLU A 174 -22.00 -63.73 39.03
C GLU A 174 -23.44 -64.20 38.79
N ALA A 175 -24.14 -63.65 37.79
CA ALA A 175 -25.47 -64.09 37.38
C ALA A 175 -25.48 -65.52 36.78
N GLU A 176 -24.46 -65.89 35.98
CA GLU A 176 -24.31 -67.24 35.44
C GLU A 176 -24.07 -68.27 36.57
N VAL A 177 -23.20 -67.96 37.53
CA VAL A 177 -22.96 -68.79 38.72
C VAL A 177 -24.25 -68.96 39.53
N ALA A 178 -24.96 -67.86 39.84
CA ALA A 178 -26.22 -67.92 40.58
C ALA A 178 -27.31 -68.74 39.85
N ARG A 179 -27.35 -68.71 38.51
CA ARG A 179 -28.24 -69.60 37.74
C ARG A 179 -27.82 -71.06 37.86
N LEU A 180 -26.54 -71.37 37.68
CA LEU A 180 -26.02 -72.74 37.76
C LEU A 180 -26.17 -73.35 39.17
N GLU A 181 -26.05 -72.55 40.23
CA GLU A 181 -26.35 -72.97 41.59
C GLU A 181 -27.83 -73.28 41.80
N LYS A 182 -28.73 -72.46 41.25
CA LYS A 182 -30.17 -72.72 41.25
C LYS A 182 -30.52 -73.97 40.43
N ASP A 183 -29.95 -74.12 39.23
CA ASP A 183 -30.16 -75.28 38.35
C ASP A 183 -29.72 -76.59 39.05
N LYS A 184 -28.58 -76.55 39.75
CA LYS A 184 -28.07 -77.63 40.63
C LYS A 184 -29.02 -77.94 41.79
N GLU A 185 -29.53 -76.93 42.48
CA GLU A 185 -30.55 -77.14 43.52
C GLU A 185 -31.84 -77.76 42.97
N GLU A 186 -32.29 -77.33 41.80
CA GLU A 186 -33.55 -77.78 41.21
C GLU A 186 -33.44 -79.23 40.71
N LEU A 187 -32.31 -79.61 40.11
CA LEU A 187 -31.99 -81.01 39.81
C LEU A 187 -31.89 -81.87 41.08
N HIS A 188 -31.32 -81.36 42.18
CA HIS A 188 -31.27 -82.07 43.46
C HIS A 188 -32.68 -82.30 44.05
N LYS A 189 -33.57 -81.31 43.94
CA LYS A 189 -34.98 -81.42 44.36
C LYS A 189 -35.74 -82.43 43.50
N GLN A 190 -35.55 -82.42 42.18
CA GLN A 190 -36.17 -83.38 41.24
C GLN A 190 -35.73 -84.83 41.47
N LEU A 191 -34.47 -85.06 41.88
CA LEU A 191 -33.95 -86.40 42.19
C LEU A 191 -34.63 -87.06 43.41
N ILE A 192 -35.17 -86.26 44.32
CA ILE A 192 -35.79 -86.73 45.58
C ILE A 192 -37.30 -87.02 45.42
N SER A 193 -37.97 -86.42 44.42
CA SER A 193 -39.44 -86.42 44.32
C SER A 193 -39.99 -87.39 43.25
N VAL A 194 -40.10 -88.68 43.57
CA VAL A 194 -40.81 -89.67 42.73
C VAL A 194 -41.81 -90.49 43.57
N ASP A 195 -43.08 -90.08 43.55
CA ASP A 195 -44.21 -90.78 44.20
C ASP A 195 -45.15 -91.41 43.15
N PRO A 196 -45.69 -92.64 43.35
CA PRO A 196 -46.59 -93.28 42.39
C PRO A 196 -47.99 -92.68 42.24
N THR A 197 -48.45 -91.77 43.11
CA THR A 197 -49.83 -91.22 43.02
C THR A 197 -50.02 -90.13 41.95
N ARG A 198 -49.02 -89.94 41.07
CA ARG A 198 -48.94 -88.83 40.10
C ARG A 198 -50.21 -88.65 39.29
N ASP A 199 -50.72 -89.65 38.57
CA ASP A 199 -51.61 -89.37 37.43
C ASP A 199 -52.98 -88.76 37.76
N SER A 200 -53.59 -89.09 38.90
CA SER A 200 -54.85 -88.45 39.30
C SER A 200 -54.65 -86.99 39.71
N LYS A 201 -53.66 -86.72 40.59
CA LYS A 201 -53.27 -85.35 40.96
C LYS A 201 -52.76 -84.56 39.75
N ARG A 202 -52.06 -85.22 38.82
CA ARG A 202 -51.53 -84.64 37.59
C ARG A 202 -52.63 -84.10 36.68
N VAL A 203 -53.82 -84.71 36.60
CA VAL A 203 -54.93 -84.12 35.83
C VAL A 203 -55.45 -82.83 36.47
N GLU A 204 -55.60 -82.80 37.80
CA GLU A 204 -56.04 -81.60 38.51
C GLU A 204 -54.99 -80.48 38.54
N VAL A 205 -53.70 -80.86 38.57
CA VAL A 205 -52.55 -79.94 38.43
C VAL A 205 -52.47 -79.43 37.00
N LEU A 206 -52.52 -80.28 35.97
CA LEU A 206 -52.54 -79.88 34.55
C LEU A 206 -53.69 -78.93 34.20
N LEU A 207 -54.85 -79.01 34.89
CA LEU A 207 -55.94 -78.06 34.69
C LEU A 207 -55.67 -76.69 35.32
N ARG A 208 -55.03 -76.64 36.51
CA ARG A 208 -54.58 -75.37 37.12
C ARG A 208 -53.41 -74.77 36.34
N GLU A 209 -52.44 -75.60 35.96
CA GLU A 209 -51.33 -75.25 35.07
C GLU A 209 -51.85 -74.74 33.72
N LYS A 210 -52.85 -75.38 33.09
CA LYS A 210 -53.46 -74.88 31.84
C LYS A 210 -54.02 -73.45 31.99
N ALA A 211 -54.65 -73.15 33.13
CA ALA A 211 -55.18 -71.80 33.41
C ALA A 211 -54.04 -70.79 33.67
N GLN A 212 -53.05 -71.16 34.48
CA GLN A 212 -51.85 -70.36 34.74
C GLN A 212 -51.03 -70.12 33.47
N LEU A 213 -50.90 -71.12 32.60
CA LEU A 213 -50.27 -71.04 31.29
C LEU A 213 -51.07 -70.17 30.32
N HIS A 214 -52.41 -70.20 30.35
CA HIS A 214 -53.21 -69.23 29.59
C HIS A 214 -52.98 -67.79 30.05
N GLN A 215 -52.91 -67.55 31.36
CA GLN A 215 -52.63 -66.21 31.88
C GLN A 215 -51.18 -65.79 31.62
N LYS A 216 -50.21 -66.72 31.68
CA LYS A 216 -48.81 -66.48 31.32
C LYS A 216 -48.63 -66.25 29.82
N VAL A 217 -49.34 -66.96 28.94
CA VAL A 217 -49.40 -66.67 27.50
C VAL A 217 -49.95 -65.27 27.27
N LYS A 218 -51.02 -64.86 27.96
CA LYS A 218 -51.51 -63.46 27.88
C LYS A 218 -50.50 -62.42 28.36
N GLY A 219 -49.70 -62.73 29.39
CA GLY A 219 -48.60 -61.89 29.84
C GLY A 219 -47.51 -61.77 28.76
N LEU A 220 -47.08 -62.90 28.22
CA LEU A 220 -46.10 -62.98 27.12
C LEU A 220 -46.61 -62.32 25.82
N GLU A 221 -47.91 -62.37 25.53
CA GLU A 221 -48.54 -61.63 24.43
C GLU A 221 -48.45 -60.11 24.64
N GLY A 222 -48.55 -59.66 25.90
CA GLY A 222 -48.30 -58.27 26.31
C GLY A 222 -46.84 -57.88 26.16
N GLU A 223 -45.91 -58.62 26.76
CA GLU A 223 -44.46 -58.41 26.62
C GLU A 223 -44.03 -58.41 25.14
N VAL A 224 -44.59 -59.29 24.30
CA VAL A 224 -44.31 -59.32 22.85
C VAL A 224 -44.91 -58.12 22.11
N ALA A 225 -45.98 -57.50 22.61
CA ALA A 225 -46.49 -56.25 22.06
C ALA A 225 -45.63 -55.04 22.49
N GLU A 226 -45.21 -55.00 23.75
CA GLU A 226 -44.34 -53.96 24.32
C GLU A 226 -42.95 -53.99 23.66
N LEU A 227 -42.30 -55.16 23.59
CA LEU A 227 -41.03 -55.35 22.89
C LEU A 227 -41.10 -55.02 21.38
N ARG A 228 -42.27 -55.16 20.74
CA ARG A 228 -42.48 -54.70 19.36
C ARG A 228 -42.53 -53.17 19.28
N ALA A 229 -43.24 -52.53 20.19
CA ALA A 229 -43.30 -51.06 20.26
C ALA A 229 -41.93 -50.45 20.62
N GLU A 230 -41.17 -51.06 21.53
CA GLU A 230 -39.79 -50.65 21.83
C GLU A 230 -38.85 -50.86 20.64
N ARG A 231 -38.97 -51.98 19.91
CA ARG A 231 -38.20 -52.23 18.68
C ARG A 231 -38.55 -51.24 17.56
N GLU A 232 -39.82 -50.87 17.42
CA GLU A 232 -40.26 -49.89 16.43
C GLU A 232 -39.81 -48.48 16.80
N ASN A 233 -39.91 -48.10 18.08
CA ASN A 233 -39.43 -46.82 18.61
C ASN A 233 -37.90 -46.68 18.48
N SER A 234 -37.13 -47.69 18.87
CA SER A 234 -35.67 -47.70 18.69
C SER A 234 -35.25 -47.72 17.21
N GLY A 235 -36.04 -48.36 16.35
CA GLY A 235 -35.90 -48.27 14.89
C GLY A 235 -36.06 -46.83 14.38
N MET A 236 -37.17 -46.15 14.74
CA MET A 236 -37.39 -44.74 14.42
C MET A 236 -36.30 -43.83 14.99
N GLN A 237 -35.82 -44.11 16.20
CA GLN A 237 -34.77 -43.32 16.86
C GLN A 237 -33.42 -43.48 16.14
N ALA A 238 -33.05 -44.70 15.74
CA ALA A 238 -31.86 -44.96 14.94
C ALA A 238 -31.95 -44.30 13.55
N GLU A 239 -33.11 -44.40 12.88
CA GLU A 239 -33.31 -43.78 11.57
C GLU A 239 -33.24 -42.24 11.65
N ASN A 240 -33.78 -41.65 12.72
CA ASN A 240 -33.67 -40.20 12.95
C ASN A 240 -32.22 -39.75 13.18
N VAL A 241 -31.45 -40.49 13.99
CA VAL A 241 -30.00 -40.23 14.17
C VAL A 241 -29.25 -40.36 12.85
N GLN A 242 -29.55 -41.38 12.04
CA GLN A 242 -28.95 -41.57 10.72
C GLN A 242 -29.28 -40.41 9.76
N ARG A 243 -30.54 -39.93 9.74
CA ARG A 243 -30.94 -38.75 8.94
C ARG A 243 -30.22 -37.47 9.39
N ILE A 244 -30.01 -37.28 10.69
CA ILE A 244 -29.23 -36.15 11.24
C ILE A 244 -27.76 -36.25 10.82
N GLN A 245 -27.13 -37.42 10.95
CA GLN A 245 -25.75 -37.65 10.52
C GLN A 245 -25.56 -37.43 9.01
N VAL A 246 -26.47 -37.93 8.16
CA VAL A 246 -26.44 -37.71 6.71
C VAL A 246 -26.58 -36.22 6.36
N ARG A 247 -27.45 -35.48 7.06
CA ARG A 247 -27.54 -34.02 6.90
C ARG A 247 -26.24 -33.32 7.30
N GLN A 248 -25.68 -33.63 8.47
CA GLN A 248 -24.42 -33.03 8.94
C GLN A 248 -23.25 -33.32 8.00
N LEU A 249 -23.17 -34.54 7.45
CA LEU A 249 -22.18 -34.90 6.44
C LEU A 249 -22.35 -34.09 5.15
N ALA A 250 -23.59 -33.88 4.68
CA ALA A 250 -23.87 -33.04 3.51
C ALA A 250 -23.54 -31.56 3.75
N GLU A 251 -23.84 -31.03 4.94
CA GLU A 251 -23.48 -29.67 5.37
C GLU A 251 -21.95 -29.49 5.42
N MET A 252 -21.21 -30.43 6.04
CA MET A 252 -19.74 -30.42 6.03
C MET A 252 -19.16 -30.55 4.62
N GLN A 253 -19.76 -31.37 3.76
CA GLN A 253 -19.28 -31.54 2.38
C GLN A 253 -19.55 -30.28 1.53
N ALA A 254 -20.57 -29.49 1.86
CA ALA A 254 -20.81 -28.18 1.26
C ALA A 254 -19.81 -27.12 1.75
N THR A 255 -19.50 -27.06 3.06
CA THR A 255 -18.51 -26.10 3.57
C THR A 255 -17.10 -26.39 3.07
N ILE A 256 -16.71 -27.67 2.93
CA ILE A 256 -15.44 -28.06 2.28
C ILE A 256 -15.36 -27.49 0.86
N ARG A 257 -16.41 -27.65 0.05
CA ARG A 257 -16.43 -27.11 -1.33
C ARG A 257 -16.35 -25.58 -1.38
N SER A 258 -16.97 -24.87 -0.43
CA SER A 258 -16.81 -23.41 -0.29
C SER A 258 -15.35 -23.04 -0.04
N LEU A 259 -14.73 -23.65 0.98
CA LEU A 259 -13.35 -23.40 1.37
C LEU A 259 -12.34 -23.78 0.27
N GLU A 260 -12.63 -24.82 -0.53
CA GLU A 260 -11.84 -25.16 -1.72
C GLU A 260 -11.95 -24.09 -2.82
N SER A 261 -13.14 -23.52 -3.05
CA SER A 261 -13.33 -22.43 -4.01
C SER A 261 -12.66 -21.13 -3.55
N GLU A 262 -12.74 -20.81 -2.26
CA GLU A 262 -12.07 -19.67 -1.63
C GLU A 262 -10.53 -19.82 -1.72
N LYS A 263 -10.00 -21.01 -1.41
CA LYS A 263 -8.58 -21.35 -1.59
C LYS A 263 -8.11 -21.18 -3.04
N GLN A 264 -8.91 -21.57 -4.03
CA GLN A 264 -8.59 -21.34 -5.45
C GLN A 264 -8.63 -19.84 -5.80
N SER A 265 -9.62 -19.09 -5.30
CA SER A 265 -9.73 -17.64 -5.49
C SER A 265 -8.53 -16.88 -4.91
N VAL A 266 -8.16 -17.18 -3.65
CA VAL A 266 -6.98 -16.59 -2.98
C VAL A 266 -5.70 -16.95 -3.72
N LYS A 267 -5.55 -18.20 -4.20
CA LYS A 267 -4.39 -18.57 -5.03
C LYS A 267 -4.33 -17.74 -6.32
N LEU A 268 -5.45 -17.56 -7.02
CA LEU A 268 -5.49 -16.73 -8.23
C LEU A 268 -5.25 -15.23 -7.97
N GLN A 269 -5.48 -14.74 -6.75
CA GLN A 269 -5.08 -13.39 -6.34
C GLN A 269 -3.57 -13.31 -6.04
N LEU A 270 -3.01 -14.32 -5.36
CA LEU A 270 -1.57 -14.42 -5.08
C LEU A 270 -0.77 -14.52 -6.38
N ASP A 271 -1.18 -15.40 -7.31
CA ASP A 271 -0.63 -15.53 -8.68
C ASP A 271 -0.67 -14.21 -9.50
N ARG A 272 -1.50 -13.22 -9.13
CA ARG A 272 -1.54 -11.88 -9.75
C ARG A 272 -0.58 -10.93 -9.06
N LEU A 273 -0.64 -10.86 -7.73
CA LEU A 273 0.24 -10.01 -6.91
C LEU A 273 1.72 -10.37 -7.11
N GLU A 274 2.07 -11.64 -7.28
CA GLU A 274 3.45 -12.06 -7.62
C GLU A 274 3.89 -11.53 -9.00
N LYS A 275 2.99 -11.47 -9.98
CA LYS A 275 3.28 -10.93 -11.33
C LYS A 275 3.40 -9.41 -11.30
N GLU A 276 2.55 -8.73 -10.54
CA GLU A 276 2.63 -7.29 -10.33
C GLU A 276 3.93 -6.91 -9.59
N LEU A 277 4.29 -7.64 -8.53
CA LEU A 277 5.56 -7.49 -7.81
C LEU A 277 6.77 -7.76 -8.73
N LYS A 278 6.71 -8.78 -9.58
CA LYS A 278 7.76 -9.05 -10.58
C LYS A 278 7.92 -7.90 -11.57
N MET A 279 6.82 -7.41 -12.16
CA MET A 279 6.86 -6.26 -13.07
C MET A 279 7.37 -4.99 -12.37
N ALA A 280 6.98 -4.75 -11.11
CA ALA A 280 7.49 -3.63 -10.33
C ALA A 280 9.00 -3.74 -10.07
N ASN A 281 9.52 -4.94 -9.77
CA ASN A 281 10.95 -5.19 -9.61
C ASN A 281 11.73 -5.01 -10.92
N GLU A 282 11.18 -5.47 -12.06
CA GLU A 282 11.78 -5.28 -13.39
C GLU A 282 11.81 -3.78 -13.79
N GLN A 283 10.74 -3.04 -13.50
CA GLN A 283 10.70 -1.58 -13.67
C GLN A 283 11.70 -0.87 -12.76
N ASN A 284 11.78 -1.25 -11.49
CA ASN A 284 12.71 -0.66 -10.53
C ASN A 284 14.16 -0.88 -10.97
N ALA A 285 14.55 -2.11 -11.33
CA ALA A 285 15.86 -2.42 -11.87
C ALA A 285 16.19 -1.61 -13.15
N SER A 286 15.21 -1.39 -14.03
CA SER A 286 15.35 -0.53 -15.21
C SER A 286 15.59 0.94 -14.83
N MET A 287 14.89 1.46 -13.82
CA MET A 287 15.09 2.82 -13.33
C MET A 287 16.42 2.99 -12.58
N THR A 288 16.83 2.03 -11.75
CA THR A 288 18.17 1.98 -11.13
C THR A 288 19.28 1.93 -12.19
N SER A 289 19.10 1.20 -13.29
CA SER A 289 20.05 1.17 -14.41
C SER A 289 20.16 2.50 -15.14
N LYS A 290 19.06 3.28 -15.23
CA LYS A 290 19.08 4.65 -15.76
C LYS A 290 19.76 5.63 -14.78
N LEU A 291 19.47 5.51 -13.48
CA LEU A 291 20.10 6.30 -12.42
C LEU A 291 21.63 6.17 -12.48
N TYR A 292 22.16 4.94 -12.45
CA TYR A 292 23.60 4.68 -12.53
C TYR A 292 24.25 5.17 -13.84
N LYS A 293 23.49 5.37 -14.93
CA LYS A 293 24.00 6.02 -16.15
C LYS A 293 24.07 7.54 -15.98
N ALA A 294 22.99 8.16 -15.52
CA ALA A 294 22.95 9.59 -15.24
C ALA A 294 24.02 10.02 -14.22
N GLU A 295 24.26 9.23 -13.17
CA GLU A 295 25.33 9.46 -12.19
C GLU A 295 26.73 9.39 -12.83
N ARG A 296 26.96 8.45 -13.76
CA ARG A 296 28.24 8.37 -14.51
C ARG A 296 28.41 9.55 -15.45
N GLU A 297 27.35 9.99 -16.09
CA GLU A 297 27.34 11.19 -16.95
C GLU A 297 27.63 12.45 -16.12
N ILE A 298 26.98 12.62 -14.95
CA ILE A 298 27.23 13.70 -14.00
C ILE A 298 28.69 13.69 -13.51
N ASN A 299 29.22 12.54 -13.12
CA ASN A 299 30.62 12.42 -12.68
C ASN A 299 31.61 12.75 -13.82
N THR A 300 31.29 12.35 -15.05
CA THR A 300 32.10 12.67 -16.24
C THR A 300 32.09 14.16 -16.55
N LEU A 301 30.91 14.79 -16.52
CA LEU A 301 30.74 16.23 -16.72
C LEU A 301 31.39 17.05 -15.61
N SER A 302 31.27 16.61 -14.34
CA SER A 302 31.92 17.25 -13.19
C SER A 302 33.44 17.21 -13.31
N SER A 303 33.99 16.07 -13.71
CA SER A 303 35.43 15.92 -14.01
C SER A 303 35.85 16.89 -15.12
N LYS A 304 35.05 17.01 -16.18
CA LYS A 304 35.30 17.93 -17.30
C LYS A 304 35.23 19.41 -16.89
N VAL A 305 34.33 19.77 -15.96
CA VAL A 305 34.24 21.13 -15.39
C VAL A 305 35.48 21.47 -14.57
N GLU A 306 35.98 20.56 -13.73
CA GLU A 306 37.21 20.79 -12.96
C GLU A 306 38.47 20.81 -13.86
N GLU A 307 38.53 19.99 -14.92
CA GLU A 307 39.57 20.10 -15.96
C GLU A 307 39.57 21.49 -16.63
N LEU A 308 38.42 21.97 -17.09
CA LEU A 308 38.29 23.27 -17.75
C LEU A 308 38.62 24.43 -16.79
N LYS A 309 38.17 24.34 -15.54
CA LYS A 309 38.49 25.29 -14.45
C LYS A 309 39.99 25.30 -14.13
N HIS A 310 40.67 24.16 -14.20
CA HIS A 310 42.13 24.08 -14.08
C HIS A 310 42.83 24.71 -15.29
N SER A 311 42.42 24.37 -16.53
CA SER A 311 42.95 24.99 -17.77
C SER A 311 42.82 26.50 -17.73
N HIS A 312 41.64 27.02 -17.40
CA HIS A 312 41.39 28.45 -17.35
C HIS A 312 42.17 29.15 -16.23
N LYS A 313 42.40 28.48 -15.10
CA LYS A 313 43.32 28.99 -14.06
C LYS A 313 44.76 29.09 -14.57
N LEU A 314 45.23 28.11 -15.36
CA LEU A 314 46.55 28.16 -16.00
C LEU A 314 46.63 29.30 -17.04
N GLU A 315 45.63 29.44 -17.91
CA GLU A 315 45.51 30.55 -18.87
C GLU A 315 45.59 31.92 -18.17
N ILE A 316 44.80 32.13 -17.10
CA ILE A 316 44.83 33.36 -16.30
C ILE A 316 46.23 33.59 -15.70
N THR A 317 46.93 32.56 -15.23
CA THR A 317 48.30 32.73 -14.73
C THR A 317 49.29 33.06 -15.85
N ASN A 318 49.15 32.47 -17.04
CA ASN A 318 50.02 32.79 -18.18
C ASN A 318 49.81 34.23 -18.66
N ILE A 319 48.56 34.66 -18.84
CA ILE A 319 48.21 36.04 -19.23
C ILE A 319 48.74 37.05 -18.19
N LYS A 320 48.67 36.73 -16.89
CA LYS A 320 49.26 37.57 -15.83
C LYS A 320 50.79 37.64 -15.91
N LEU A 321 51.47 36.54 -16.24
CA LEU A 321 52.92 36.52 -16.44
C LEU A 321 53.35 37.30 -17.70
N GLU A 322 52.59 37.19 -18.79
CA GLU A 322 52.82 37.95 -20.03
C GLU A 322 52.60 39.45 -19.83
N ALA A 323 51.50 39.85 -19.17
CA ALA A 323 51.26 41.24 -18.79
C ALA A 323 52.36 41.79 -17.85
N ALA A 324 52.88 40.97 -16.92
CA ALA A 324 54.00 41.36 -16.07
C ALA A 324 55.32 41.52 -16.85
N ARG A 325 55.60 40.65 -17.83
CA ARG A 325 56.75 40.78 -18.75
C ARG A 325 56.67 42.08 -19.56
N ALA A 326 55.54 42.31 -20.24
CA ALA A 326 55.30 43.52 -21.03
C ALA A 326 55.39 44.81 -20.20
N LYS A 327 54.90 44.79 -18.94
CA LYS A 327 55.10 45.90 -18.00
C LYS A 327 56.58 46.10 -17.62
N SER A 328 57.34 45.03 -17.47
CA SER A 328 58.79 45.12 -17.19
C SER A 328 59.60 45.61 -18.39
N GLU A 329 59.15 45.33 -19.61
CA GLU A 329 59.76 45.78 -20.86
C GLU A 329 59.47 47.26 -21.10
N THR A 330 58.21 47.69 -21.00
CA THR A 330 57.84 49.11 -21.12
C THR A 330 58.47 50.00 -20.04
N GLU A 331 58.65 49.52 -18.80
CA GLU A 331 59.44 50.25 -17.80
C GLU A 331 60.95 50.30 -18.13
N ARG A 332 61.53 49.28 -18.77
CA ARG A 332 62.92 49.36 -19.28
C ARG A 332 63.05 50.37 -20.42
N GLU A 333 62.12 50.37 -21.38
CA GLU A 333 62.08 51.33 -22.48
C GLU A 333 61.95 52.76 -21.96
N LYS A 334 61.02 53.00 -21.02
CA LYS A 334 60.85 54.27 -20.31
C LYS A 334 62.13 54.71 -19.60
N ASN A 335 62.81 53.81 -18.88
CA ASN A 335 64.07 54.14 -18.20
C ASN A 335 65.22 54.42 -19.20
N ASN A 336 65.24 53.75 -20.36
CA ASN A 336 66.18 54.04 -21.44
C ASN A 336 65.92 55.42 -22.07
N ILE A 337 64.66 55.76 -22.35
CA ILE A 337 64.24 57.07 -22.85
C ILE A 337 64.55 58.17 -21.84
N GLN A 338 64.34 57.92 -20.54
CA GLN A 338 64.73 58.84 -19.46
C GLN A 338 66.25 59.07 -19.46
N SER A 339 67.06 58.01 -19.53
CA SER A 339 68.52 58.14 -19.61
C SER A 339 68.98 58.93 -20.84
N GLN A 340 68.34 58.73 -21.99
CA GLN A 340 68.62 59.50 -23.22
C GLN A 340 68.20 60.97 -23.07
N MET A 341 67.09 61.25 -22.39
CA MET A 341 66.66 62.61 -22.09
C MET A 341 67.64 63.31 -21.14
N ASP A 342 68.12 62.63 -20.10
CA ASP A 342 69.08 63.18 -19.14
C ASP A 342 70.46 63.42 -19.80
N GLU A 343 70.89 62.52 -20.70
CA GLU A 343 72.07 62.70 -21.55
C GLU A 343 71.94 63.96 -22.43
N MET A 344 70.85 64.09 -23.19
CA MET A 344 70.54 65.27 -24.02
C MET A 344 70.40 66.57 -23.21
N VAL A 345 69.89 66.51 -21.98
CA VAL A 345 69.86 67.66 -21.05
C VAL A 345 71.28 68.05 -20.64
N SER A 346 72.14 67.09 -20.31
CA SER A 346 73.54 67.38 -19.94
C SER A 346 74.34 67.98 -21.11
N GLU A 347 74.14 67.50 -22.35
CA GLU A 347 74.69 68.14 -23.55
C GLU A 347 74.18 69.58 -23.71
N ASN A 348 72.89 69.81 -23.48
CA ASN A 348 72.29 71.14 -23.57
C ASN A 348 72.85 72.11 -22.52
N GLU A 349 73.15 71.63 -21.32
CA GLU A 349 73.83 72.41 -20.27
C GLU A 349 75.30 72.70 -20.61
N ILE A 350 76.04 71.74 -21.17
CA ILE A 350 77.40 71.93 -21.66
C ILE A 350 77.42 72.99 -22.78
N LEU A 351 76.48 72.92 -23.73
CA LEU A 351 76.33 73.89 -24.81
C LEU A 351 75.95 75.29 -24.29
N LYS A 352 75.04 75.39 -23.31
CA LYS A 352 74.74 76.66 -22.62
C LYS A 352 75.98 77.23 -21.93
N ALA A 353 76.74 76.41 -21.21
CA ALA A 353 77.96 76.83 -20.54
C ALA A 353 79.07 77.26 -21.52
N ALA A 354 79.13 76.68 -22.72
CA ALA A 354 79.99 77.16 -23.80
C ALA A 354 79.51 78.53 -24.33
N VAL A 355 78.21 78.70 -24.58
CA VAL A 355 77.62 79.99 -25.00
C VAL A 355 77.88 81.09 -23.98
N GLU A 356 77.73 80.83 -22.68
CA GLU A 356 78.03 81.82 -21.63
C GLU A 356 79.53 82.14 -21.53
N ARG A 357 80.43 81.16 -21.72
CA ARG A 357 81.87 81.46 -21.85
C ARG A 357 82.17 82.36 -23.04
N HIS A 358 81.54 82.12 -24.19
CA HIS A 358 81.70 82.99 -25.37
C HIS A 358 81.12 84.40 -25.15
N ARG A 359 79.98 84.53 -24.45
CA ARG A 359 79.44 85.83 -24.01
C ARG A 359 80.39 86.56 -23.07
N ALA A 360 80.98 85.86 -22.09
CA ALA A 360 81.95 86.45 -21.16
C ALA A 360 83.22 86.95 -21.87
N LEU A 361 83.74 86.17 -22.84
CA LEU A 361 84.89 86.56 -23.67
C LEU A 361 84.60 87.77 -24.56
N LEU A 362 83.40 87.85 -25.15
CA LEU A 362 82.97 89.04 -25.91
C LEU A 362 82.90 90.29 -25.00
N ALA A 363 82.25 90.17 -23.84
CA ALA A 363 82.18 91.27 -22.86
C ALA A 363 83.56 91.68 -22.31
N GLU A 364 84.54 90.77 -22.27
CA GLU A 364 85.93 91.11 -21.92
C GLU A 364 86.64 91.87 -23.06
N LYS A 365 86.39 91.52 -24.32
CA LYS A 365 86.90 92.30 -25.47
C LYS A 365 86.26 93.68 -25.57
N GLU A 366 84.98 93.83 -25.23
CA GLU A 366 84.34 95.13 -25.06
C GLU A 366 85.02 95.96 -23.96
N ARG A 367 85.34 95.35 -22.80
CA ARG A 367 86.10 96.03 -21.72
C ARG A 367 87.51 96.44 -22.15
N GLU A 368 88.22 95.62 -22.94
CA GLU A 368 89.52 96.01 -23.50
C GLU A 368 89.43 97.24 -24.43
N LEU A 369 88.39 97.32 -25.26
CA LEU A 369 88.12 98.49 -26.10
C LEU A 369 87.79 99.73 -25.25
N ILE A 370 86.98 99.56 -24.19
CA ILE A 370 86.65 100.62 -23.24
C ILE A 370 87.90 101.15 -22.52
N ARG A 371 88.83 100.27 -22.07
CA ARG A 371 90.11 100.71 -21.47
C ARG A 371 90.94 101.59 -22.41
N LYS A 372 90.99 101.26 -23.71
CA LYS A 372 91.67 102.08 -24.73
C LYS A 372 91.02 103.46 -24.90
N ILE A 373 89.69 103.53 -24.76
CA ILE A 373 88.93 104.79 -24.81
C ILE A 373 89.09 105.61 -23.51
N GLN A 374 89.27 104.96 -22.36
CA GLN A 374 89.49 105.63 -21.07
C GLN A 374 90.90 106.23 -20.94
N SER A 375 91.95 105.53 -21.41
CA SER A 375 93.31 106.09 -21.47
C SER A 375 93.36 107.41 -22.26
N ALA A 376 92.60 107.51 -23.37
CA ALA A 376 92.47 108.73 -24.16
C ALA A 376 91.57 109.83 -23.52
N LYS A 377 90.93 109.56 -22.37
CA LYS A 377 90.24 110.54 -21.54
C LYS A 377 91.06 111.01 -20.35
N GLU A 378 91.96 110.17 -19.83
CA GLU A 378 92.73 110.44 -18.62
C GLU A 378 93.74 111.58 -18.81
N GLU A 379 94.29 111.76 -20.02
CA GLU A 379 95.05 112.97 -20.40
C GLU A 379 94.20 114.26 -20.31
N GLY A 380 92.89 114.17 -20.56
CA GLY A 380 91.96 115.30 -20.44
C GLY A 380 91.64 115.68 -19.00
N PHE A 381 91.59 114.71 -18.08
CA PHE A 381 91.19 114.95 -16.69
C PHE A 381 92.26 115.64 -15.85
N GLN A 382 93.54 115.56 -16.21
CA GLN A 382 94.61 116.27 -15.48
C GLN A 382 94.43 117.80 -15.50
N ASN A 383 93.77 118.35 -16.53
CA ASN A 383 93.44 119.78 -16.60
C ASN A 383 92.23 120.20 -15.74
N ILE A 384 91.41 119.26 -15.26
CA ILE A 384 90.20 119.55 -14.47
C ILE A 384 90.49 119.57 -12.97
N ALA A 385 91.52 118.83 -12.51
CA ALA A 385 91.89 118.78 -11.09
C ALA A 385 92.22 120.17 -10.50
N ALA A 386 92.74 121.10 -11.31
CA ALA A 386 93.06 122.47 -10.90
C ALA A 386 91.83 123.33 -10.53
N LEU A 387 90.60 122.90 -10.86
CA LEU A 387 89.36 123.59 -10.50
C LEU A 387 88.73 123.04 -9.20
N GLN A 388 89.21 121.91 -8.67
CA GLN A 388 88.66 121.35 -7.42
C GLN A 388 89.22 122.03 -6.17
N ASP A 389 90.14 122.99 -6.32
CA ASP A 389 90.44 124.02 -5.33
C ASP A 389 89.32 125.07 -5.16
N GLU A 390 88.14 124.87 -5.80
CA GLU A 390 86.82 125.40 -5.40
C GLU A 390 86.07 124.50 -4.38
N LYS A 391 86.80 123.62 -3.68
CA LYS A 391 87.00 123.68 -2.21
C LYS A 391 86.03 124.59 -1.41
N LEU A 392 85.78 124.18 -0.16
CA LEU A 392 85.26 125.03 0.94
C LEU A 392 83.78 125.46 0.87
N GLU A 393 83.21 125.80 -0.30
CA GLU A 393 81.81 126.30 -0.34
C GLU A 393 80.80 125.28 0.23
N TYR A 394 81.02 123.99 -0.03
CA TYR A 394 80.12 122.92 0.42
C TYR A 394 80.24 122.56 1.92
N GLU A 395 81.18 123.14 2.67
CA GLU A 395 81.25 122.96 4.14
C GLU A 395 80.02 123.59 4.84
N ASN A 396 79.43 124.64 4.24
CA ASN A 396 78.17 125.23 4.69
C ASN A 396 76.98 124.26 4.62
N LYS A 397 77.07 123.17 3.85
CA LYS A 397 75.96 122.27 3.52
C LYS A 397 75.67 121.20 4.58
N ILE A 398 76.45 121.21 5.67
CA ILE A 398 76.30 120.28 6.80
C ILE A 398 75.23 120.78 7.80
N ALA A 399 75.02 122.10 7.90
CA ALA A 399 74.06 122.70 8.83
C ALA A 399 72.59 122.35 8.52
N ASP A 400 72.25 122.16 7.24
CA ASP A 400 70.89 121.84 6.79
C ASP A 400 70.41 120.42 7.18
N LEU A 401 71.31 119.54 7.63
CA LEU A 401 71.00 118.14 7.90
C LEU A 401 70.43 117.88 9.30
N GLU A 402 70.59 118.82 10.25
CA GLU A 402 70.13 118.63 11.63
C GLU A 402 68.64 118.90 11.82
N THR A 403 68.04 119.75 10.99
CA THR A 403 66.60 120.06 11.01
C THR A 403 65.75 118.90 10.48
N MET A 404 66.20 118.26 9.39
CA MET A 404 65.50 117.17 8.69
C MET A 404 65.21 115.94 9.58
N LYS A 405 66.00 115.76 10.65
CA LYS A 405 65.84 114.67 11.61
C LYS A 405 64.51 114.73 12.39
N VAL A 406 64.03 115.93 12.74
CA VAL A 406 62.89 116.13 13.66
C VAL A 406 61.54 115.79 13.03
N GLU A 407 61.45 115.80 11.70
CA GLU A 407 60.22 115.49 10.97
C GLU A 407 60.01 113.97 10.79
N ILE A 408 61.10 113.20 10.74
CA ILE A 408 61.08 111.74 10.56
C ILE A 408 60.40 111.04 11.74
N ASP A 409 60.68 111.46 12.98
CA ASP A 409 60.12 110.79 14.16
C ASP A 409 58.60 111.00 14.28
N LYS A 410 58.07 112.15 13.85
CA LYS A 410 56.61 112.42 13.82
C LYS A 410 55.84 111.55 12.82
N MET A 411 56.46 111.14 11.71
CA MET A 411 55.82 110.25 10.74
C MET A 411 55.59 108.84 11.30
N ARG A 412 56.49 108.37 12.18
CA ARG A 412 56.43 107.00 12.75
C ARG A 412 55.26 106.79 13.70
N GLU A 413 54.93 107.78 14.52
CA GLU A 413 53.79 107.71 15.46
C GLU A 413 52.44 107.64 14.71
N ALA A 414 52.34 108.27 13.54
CA ALA A 414 51.17 108.21 12.67
C ALA A 414 50.98 106.83 12.01
N GLU A 415 52.06 106.16 11.58
CA GLU A 415 51.98 104.81 11.03
C GLU A 415 51.52 103.78 12.07
N ILE A 416 52.08 103.83 13.29
CA ILE A 416 51.72 102.90 14.39
C ILE A 416 50.22 102.94 14.66
N SER A 417 49.66 104.15 14.75
CA SER A 417 48.23 104.39 14.99
C SER A 417 47.32 103.75 13.93
N GLN A 418 47.71 103.79 12.64
CA GLN A 418 46.95 103.12 11.56
C GLN A 418 46.97 101.59 11.66
N TRP A 419 48.06 100.99 12.12
CA TRP A 419 48.16 99.52 12.18
C TRP A 419 47.32 98.93 13.31
N GLU A 420 47.18 99.63 14.44
CA GLU A 420 46.27 99.18 15.50
C GLU A 420 44.79 99.18 15.07
N GLU A 421 44.33 100.17 14.30
CA GLU A 421 42.94 100.25 13.87
C GLU A 421 42.58 99.20 12.81
N LYS A 422 43.54 98.86 11.94
CA LYS A 422 43.46 97.68 11.05
C LYS A 422 43.36 96.38 11.86
N LEU A 423 44.15 96.22 12.93
CA LEU A 423 44.09 95.04 13.79
C LEU A 423 42.74 94.92 14.53
N ARG A 424 42.23 96.02 15.10
CA ARG A 424 40.93 96.06 15.80
C ARG A 424 39.75 95.71 14.89
N SER A 425 39.73 96.24 13.66
CA SER A 425 38.68 95.92 12.69
C SER A 425 38.76 94.47 12.18
N GLN A 426 39.97 93.94 11.97
CA GLN A 426 40.17 92.56 11.53
C GLN A 426 39.74 91.53 12.59
N GLN A 427 40.03 91.78 13.87
CA GLN A 427 39.54 90.94 14.99
C GLN A 427 38.00 90.87 15.04
N LEU A 428 37.31 91.98 14.79
CA LEU A 428 35.84 92.01 14.77
C LEU A 428 35.25 91.10 13.68
N THR A 429 35.90 91.03 12.51
CA THR A 429 35.50 90.13 11.41
C THR A 429 35.84 88.66 11.68
N GLU A 430 36.85 88.37 12.51
CA GLU A 430 37.13 87.00 12.95
C GLU A 430 36.06 86.50 13.92
N GLU A 431 35.59 87.35 14.84
CA GLU A 431 34.52 86.99 15.78
C GLU A 431 33.18 86.69 15.10
N SER A 432 32.79 87.43 14.05
CA SER A 432 31.57 87.12 13.30
C SER A 432 31.70 85.79 12.56
N ALA A 433 32.82 85.56 11.87
CA ALA A 433 33.09 84.29 11.19
C ALA A 433 33.11 83.09 12.15
N ARG A 434 33.66 83.24 13.37
CA ARG A 434 33.61 82.22 14.43
C ARG A 434 32.16 81.90 14.87
N LYS A 435 31.31 82.92 15.04
CA LYS A 435 29.88 82.75 15.38
C LYS A 435 29.09 82.07 14.26
N GLU A 436 29.35 82.41 13.00
CA GLU A 436 28.75 81.76 11.83
C GLU A 436 29.19 80.29 11.70
N LEU A 437 30.48 80.00 11.90
CA LEU A 437 31.00 78.62 11.90
C LEU A 437 30.36 77.77 13.01
N GLN A 438 30.10 78.34 14.19
CA GLN A 438 29.42 77.63 15.28
C GLN A 438 27.94 77.35 14.95
N ASN A 439 27.25 78.29 14.30
CA ASN A 439 25.88 78.10 13.79
C ASN A 439 25.80 77.10 12.62
N ALA A 440 26.85 76.98 11.80
CA ALA A 440 26.95 75.94 10.77
C ALA A 440 27.14 74.55 11.40
N ARG A 441 27.99 74.44 12.44
CA ARG A 441 28.23 73.17 13.17
C ARG A 441 26.98 72.65 13.87
N SER A 442 26.19 73.50 14.53
CA SER A 442 24.95 73.06 15.19
C SER A 442 23.90 72.57 14.20
N LYS A 443 23.76 73.22 13.03
CA LYS A 443 22.90 72.74 11.94
C LYS A 443 23.38 71.41 11.35
N LEU A 444 24.69 71.22 11.17
CA LEU A 444 25.26 69.95 10.71
C LEU A 444 24.99 68.81 11.70
N GLN A 445 25.13 69.08 13.00
CA GLN A 445 24.84 68.11 14.06
C GLN A 445 23.35 67.73 14.10
N GLN A 446 22.44 68.70 13.90
CA GLN A 446 21.01 68.44 13.77
C GLN A 446 20.69 67.57 12.53
N GLN A 447 21.37 67.79 11.41
CA GLN A 447 21.22 66.94 10.23
C GLN A 447 21.79 65.53 10.40
N SER A 448 22.89 65.35 11.17
CA SER A 448 23.40 64.01 11.53
C SER A 448 22.34 63.20 12.25
N ILE A 449 21.77 63.76 13.33
CA ILE A 449 20.72 63.10 14.14
C ILE A 449 19.48 62.75 13.30
N TYR A 450 19.10 63.63 12.36
CA TYR A 450 17.98 63.38 11.44
C TYR A 450 18.29 62.27 10.42
N VAL A 451 19.52 62.17 9.92
CA VAL A 451 19.96 61.06 9.06
C VAL A 451 20.01 59.74 9.84
N GLU A 452 20.55 59.74 11.06
CA GLU A 452 20.58 58.57 11.96
C GLU A 452 19.16 58.05 12.27
N GLN A 453 18.18 58.95 12.43
CA GLN A 453 16.77 58.60 12.58
C GLN A 453 16.18 57.98 11.30
N LEU A 454 16.43 58.57 10.13
CA LEU A 454 15.98 58.01 8.84
C LEU A 454 16.63 56.66 8.51
N GLU A 455 17.89 56.44 8.90
CA GLU A 455 18.55 55.14 8.74
C GLU A 455 17.94 54.08 9.68
N LYS A 456 17.57 54.46 10.91
CA LYS A 456 16.86 53.58 11.85
C LYS A 456 15.46 53.22 11.34
N GLU A 457 14.67 54.19 10.89
CA GLU A 457 13.36 53.95 10.26
C GLU A 457 13.47 53.06 9.01
N LYS A 458 14.55 53.21 8.24
CA LYS A 458 14.85 52.37 7.07
C LYS A 458 15.22 50.93 7.46
N THR A 459 15.97 50.71 8.54
CA THR A 459 16.22 49.34 9.06
C THR A 459 14.93 48.72 9.59
N GLU A 460 14.14 49.44 10.38
CA GLU A 460 12.85 48.96 10.88
C GLU A 460 11.89 48.65 9.72
N THR A 461 11.90 49.46 8.65
CA THR A 461 11.13 49.20 7.42
C THR A 461 11.61 47.94 6.68
N ALA A 462 12.90 47.58 6.77
CA ALA A 462 13.42 46.34 6.21
C ALA A 462 12.99 45.13 7.06
N ASP A 463 13.08 45.23 8.39
CA ASP A 463 12.68 44.17 9.31
C ASP A 463 11.18 43.87 9.21
N HIS A 464 10.32 44.89 9.15
CA HIS A 464 8.88 44.69 8.91
C HIS A 464 8.59 44.05 7.54
N LYS A 465 9.38 44.35 6.50
CA LYS A 465 9.24 43.69 5.19
C LYS A 465 9.68 42.22 5.24
N GLN A 466 10.73 41.89 5.99
CA GLN A 466 11.13 40.52 6.21
C GLN A 466 10.05 39.75 6.97
N GLN A 467 9.50 40.31 8.06
CA GLN A 467 8.39 39.70 8.80
C GLN A 467 7.15 39.49 7.93
N ILE A 468 6.80 40.45 7.05
CA ILE A 468 5.70 40.29 6.08
C ILE A 468 6.00 39.15 5.09
N HIS A 469 7.25 38.99 4.65
CA HIS A 469 7.65 37.89 3.76
C HIS A 469 7.61 36.52 4.48
N ASP A 470 8.12 36.44 5.71
CA ASP A 470 8.13 35.22 6.53
C ASP A 470 6.70 34.79 6.91
N LEU A 471 5.81 35.74 7.19
CA LEU A 471 4.38 35.49 7.38
C LEU A 471 3.68 35.07 6.08
N HIS A 472 4.07 35.64 4.93
CA HIS A 472 3.54 35.23 3.63
C HIS A 472 3.95 33.79 3.29
N ILE A 473 5.20 33.38 3.56
CA ILE A 473 5.66 31.99 3.42
C ILE A 473 4.85 31.05 4.33
N GLN A 474 4.60 31.44 5.59
CA GLN A 474 3.76 30.66 6.51
C GLN A 474 2.32 30.53 6.01
N VAL A 475 1.71 31.61 5.51
CA VAL A 475 0.36 31.58 4.94
C VAL A 475 0.31 30.69 3.70
N THR A 476 1.30 30.74 2.81
CA THR A 476 1.37 29.86 1.63
C THR A 476 1.52 28.39 2.05
N SER A 477 2.43 28.07 2.97
CA SER A 477 2.64 26.70 3.46
C SER A 477 1.40 26.14 4.19
N LEU A 478 0.71 26.97 4.98
CA LEU A 478 -0.57 26.60 5.58
C LEU A 478 -1.65 26.36 4.52
N THR A 479 -1.71 27.21 3.50
CA THR A 479 -2.65 27.07 2.36
C THR A 479 -2.37 25.77 1.57
N GLU A 480 -1.11 25.41 1.34
CA GLU A 480 -0.72 24.14 0.73
C GLU A 480 -1.17 22.96 1.59
N SER A 481 -0.93 23.02 2.91
CA SER A 481 -1.39 21.97 3.85
C SER A 481 -2.91 21.84 3.92
N GLU A 482 -3.65 22.95 3.83
CA GLU A 482 -5.12 22.95 3.77
C GLU A 482 -5.61 22.30 2.48
N ASN A 483 -4.99 22.61 1.33
CA ASN A 483 -5.32 21.97 0.06
C ASN A 483 -5.04 20.46 0.09
N ASP A 484 -3.95 20.00 0.70
CA ASP A 484 -3.69 18.57 0.87
C ASP A 484 -4.68 17.88 1.81
N LEU A 485 -5.12 18.56 2.88
CA LEU A 485 -6.19 18.09 3.75
C LEU A 485 -7.55 18.03 3.02
N ILE A 486 -7.86 19.00 2.15
CA ILE A 486 -9.06 18.98 1.30
C ILE A 486 -8.98 17.82 0.29
N ASN A 487 -7.84 17.66 -0.41
CA ASN A 487 -7.60 16.60 -1.38
C ASN A 487 -7.71 15.20 -0.75
N THR A 488 -7.19 15.01 0.46
CA THR A 488 -7.31 13.74 1.19
C THR A 488 -8.73 13.52 1.72
N ASN A 489 -9.41 14.55 2.22
CA ASN A 489 -10.82 14.46 2.63
C ASN A 489 -11.73 14.06 1.45
N GLN A 490 -11.49 14.61 0.25
CA GLN A 490 -12.25 14.26 -0.95
C GLN A 490 -12.00 12.80 -1.39
N LYS A 491 -10.73 12.35 -1.44
CA LYS A 491 -10.40 10.94 -1.71
C LYS A 491 -11.06 9.97 -0.72
N LEU A 492 -11.14 10.35 0.56
CA LEU A 492 -11.84 9.57 1.58
C LEU A 492 -13.36 9.54 1.35
N ARG A 493 -13.99 10.65 0.95
CA ARG A 493 -15.43 10.68 0.58
C ARG A 493 -15.72 9.79 -0.62
N GLU A 494 -14.89 9.84 -1.66
CA GLU A 494 -15.02 8.98 -2.85
C GLU A 494 -14.84 7.49 -2.54
N LEU A 495 -13.96 7.15 -1.59
CA LEU A 495 -13.78 5.78 -1.10
C LEU A 495 -15.00 5.32 -0.29
N VAL A 496 -15.52 6.18 0.60
CA VAL A 496 -16.72 5.90 1.40
C VAL A 496 -17.95 5.70 0.52
N GLU A 497 -18.14 6.50 -0.54
CA GLU A 497 -19.31 6.33 -1.43
C GLU A 497 -19.20 5.09 -2.33
N ARG A 498 -17.98 4.72 -2.77
CA ARG A 498 -17.72 3.39 -3.37
C ARG A 498 -18.09 2.26 -2.43
N LEU A 499 -17.56 2.25 -1.20
CA LEU A 499 -17.84 1.21 -0.21
C LEU A 499 -19.35 1.10 0.14
N LYS A 500 -20.08 2.23 0.16
CA LYS A 500 -21.55 2.20 0.26
C LYS A 500 -22.22 1.57 -0.95
N GLN A 501 -21.74 1.85 -2.16
CA GLN A 501 -22.28 1.28 -3.39
C GLN A 501 -21.98 -0.21 -3.51
N ASP A 502 -20.76 -0.64 -3.17
CA ASP A 502 -20.38 -2.05 -3.08
C ASP A 502 -21.23 -2.79 -2.02
N SER A 503 -21.46 -2.16 -0.85
CA SER A 503 -22.35 -2.70 0.18
C SER A 503 -23.82 -2.82 -0.27
N ARG A 504 -24.33 -1.88 -1.08
CA ARG A 504 -25.66 -1.98 -1.71
C ARG A 504 -25.72 -3.11 -2.74
N LEU A 505 -24.68 -3.27 -3.56
CA LEU A 505 -24.60 -4.34 -4.56
C LEU A 505 -24.52 -5.72 -3.89
N ALA A 506 -23.68 -5.88 -2.86
CA ALA A 506 -23.55 -7.11 -2.09
C ALA A 506 -24.87 -7.48 -1.39
N ARG A 507 -25.60 -6.52 -0.81
CA ARG A 507 -26.95 -6.76 -0.28
C ARG A 507 -27.92 -7.22 -1.36
N SER A 508 -27.96 -6.56 -2.52
CA SER A 508 -28.85 -6.95 -3.63
C SER A 508 -28.52 -8.33 -4.19
N GLN A 509 -27.25 -8.74 -4.19
CA GLN A 509 -26.87 -10.12 -4.54
C GLN A 509 -27.29 -11.14 -3.47
N ALA A 510 -27.09 -10.83 -2.18
CA ALA A 510 -27.53 -11.71 -1.09
C ALA A 510 -29.05 -11.87 -1.04
N GLU A 511 -29.80 -10.78 -1.25
CA GLU A 511 -31.26 -10.75 -1.29
C GLU A 511 -31.82 -11.54 -2.49
N LYS A 512 -31.16 -11.49 -3.65
CA LYS A 512 -31.48 -12.37 -4.79
C LYS A 512 -31.15 -13.83 -4.51
N ALA A 513 -29.97 -14.13 -3.98
CA ALA A 513 -29.58 -15.50 -3.65
C ALA A 513 -30.51 -16.12 -2.59
N GLN A 514 -31.01 -15.31 -1.65
CA GLN A 514 -32.06 -15.71 -0.72
C GLN A 514 -33.37 -16.02 -1.44
N GLN A 515 -33.87 -15.12 -2.31
CA GLN A 515 -35.11 -15.35 -3.07
C GLN A 515 -35.02 -16.57 -4.00
N GLU A 516 -33.86 -16.81 -4.62
CA GLU A 516 -33.60 -17.99 -5.44
C GLU A 516 -33.57 -19.29 -4.61
N ALA A 517 -33.01 -19.25 -3.40
CA ALA A 517 -33.01 -20.38 -2.47
C ALA A 517 -34.39 -20.65 -1.85
N GLU A 518 -35.14 -19.61 -1.47
CA GLU A 518 -36.53 -19.70 -0.99
C GLU A 518 -37.42 -20.32 -2.06
N LYS A 519 -37.34 -19.82 -3.30
CA LYS A 519 -38.08 -20.42 -4.42
C LYS A 519 -37.68 -21.87 -4.68
N ALA A 520 -36.39 -22.21 -4.66
CA ALA A 520 -35.94 -23.59 -4.84
C ALA A 520 -36.42 -24.53 -3.71
N LEU A 521 -36.71 -24.02 -2.51
CA LEU A 521 -37.34 -24.76 -1.43
C LEU A 521 -38.86 -24.90 -1.65
N GLU A 522 -39.55 -23.88 -2.18
CA GLU A 522 -40.96 -23.98 -2.57
C GLU A 522 -41.16 -24.99 -3.72
N ASP A 523 -40.35 -24.90 -4.79
CA ASP A 523 -40.39 -25.83 -5.94
C ASP A 523 -40.23 -27.28 -5.44
N LYS A 524 -39.25 -27.55 -4.54
CA LYS A 524 -39.08 -28.88 -3.92
C LYS A 524 -40.18 -29.28 -2.95
N HIS A 525 -40.85 -28.32 -2.30
CA HIS A 525 -42.00 -28.63 -1.46
C HIS A 525 -43.20 -29.08 -2.32
N VAL A 526 -43.39 -28.48 -3.50
CA VAL A 526 -44.38 -28.91 -4.49
C VAL A 526 -44.05 -30.31 -5.03
N GLU A 527 -42.80 -30.57 -5.44
CA GLU A 527 -42.34 -31.91 -5.86
C GLU A 527 -42.67 -32.98 -4.80
N TRP A 528 -42.34 -32.72 -3.53
CA TRP A 528 -42.61 -33.63 -2.43
C TRP A 528 -44.12 -33.82 -2.15
N LEU A 529 -44.93 -32.76 -2.27
CA LEU A 529 -46.39 -32.87 -2.16
C LEU A 529 -46.99 -33.71 -3.29
N GLU A 530 -46.48 -33.59 -4.52
CA GLU A 530 -46.89 -34.45 -5.62
C GLU A 530 -46.49 -35.92 -5.41
N GLU A 531 -45.25 -36.20 -5.00
CA GLU A 531 -44.80 -37.57 -4.71
C GLU A 531 -45.64 -38.19 -3.58
N LYS A 532 -45.85 -37.44 -2.49
CA LYS A 532 -46.74 -37.84 -1.40
C LYS A 532 -48.15 -38.17 -1.91
N HIS A 533 -48.69 -37.39 -2.83
CA HIS A 533 -50.01 -37.66 -3.42
C HIS A 533 -49.99 -38.92 -4.30
N LYS A 534 -48.96 -39.12 -5.13
CA LYS A 534 -48.76 -40.33 -5.95
C LYS A 534 -48.66 -41.59 -5.07
N PHE A 535 -47.92 -41.53 -3.95
CA PHE A 535 -47.86 -42.61 -2.97
C PHE A 535 -49.21 -42.86 -2.27
N GLN A 536 -49.96 -41.81 -1.90
CA GLN A 536 -51.30 -41.97 -1.33
C GLN A 536 -52.28 -42.61 -2.32
N GLN A 537 -52.24 -42.22 -3.60
CA GLN A 537 -53.03 -42.86 -4.65
C GLN A 537 -52.71 -44.35 -4.76
N HIS A 538 -51.42 -44.73 -4.90
CA HIS A 538 -51.02 -46.14 -4.94
C HIS A 538 -51.37 -46.91 -3.66
N LEU A 539 -51.34 -46.28 -2.48
CA LEU A 539 -51.81 -46.92 -1.25
C LEU A 539 -53.30 -47.27 -1.36
N THR A 540 -54.14 -46.30 -1.75
CA THR A 540 -55.59 -46.53 -1.92
C THR A 540 -55.91 -47.56 -3.00
N GLU A 541 -55.15 -47.59 -4.10
CA GLU A 541 -55.28 -48.65 -5.11
C GLU A 541 -54.98 -50.04 -4.54
N ILE A 542 -53.94 -50.16 -3.71
CA ILE A 542 -53.54 -51.43 -3.08
C ILE A 542 -54.56 -51.86 -2.03
N GLU A 543 -55.07 -50.92 -1.23
CA GLU A 543 -56.16 -51.15 -0.27
C GLU A 543 -57.45 -51.61 -0.97
N GLU A 544 -57.80 -51.01 -2.12
CA GLU A 544 -58.97 -51.43 -2.90
C GLU A 544 -58.75 -52.83 -3.53
N LYS A 545 -57.58 -53.09 -4.12
CA LYS A 545 -57.19 -54.43 -4.63
C LYS A 545 -57.20 -55.49 -3.50
N TYR A 546 -56.79 -55.11 -2.29
CA TYR A 546 -56.88 -55.95 -1.09
C TYR A 546 -58.33 -56.18 -0.66
N GLY A 547 -59.18 -55.15 -0.66
CA GLY A 547 -60.62 -55.27 -0.40
C GLY A 547 -61.31 -56.22 -1.39
N GLN A 548 -61.06 -56.05 -2.69
CA GLN A 548 -61.60 -56.90 -3.74
C GLN A 548 -61.14 -58.36 -3.63
N THR A 549 -59.88 -58.62 -3.27
CA THR A 549 -59.37 -59.99 -3.08
C THR A 549 -59.88 -60.63 -1.78
N LYS A 550 -59.99 -59.85 -0.70
CA LYS A 550 -60.64 -60.26 0.57
C LYS A 550 -62.11 -60.63 0.36
N GLU A 551 -62.86 -59.84 -0.42
CA GLU A 551 -64.23 -60.19 -0.82
C GLU A 551 -64.28 -61.48 -1.66
N ARG A 552 -63.41 -61.63 -2.67
CA ARG A 552 -63.36 -62.86 -3.50
C ARG A 552 -63.08 -64.09 -2.64
N LEU A 553 -62.16 -63.99 -1.69
CA LEU A 553 -61.85 -65.04 -0.73
C LEU A 553 -63.05 -65.34 0.19
N GLN A 554 -63.76 -64.32 0.69
CA GLN A 554 -64.94 -64.48 1.54
C GLN A 554 -66.11 -65.11 0.76
N ARG A 555 -66.34 -64.71 -0.49
CA ARG A 555 -67.31 -65.34 -1.41
C ARG A 555 -66.94 -66.79 -1.69
N ALA A 556 -65.65 -67.09 -1.93
CA ALA A 556 -65.16 -68.46 -2.11
C ALA A 556 -65.35 -69.31 -0.84
N ALA A 557 -65.07 -68.77 0.36
CA ALA A 557 -65.29 -69.45 1.63
C ALA A 557 -66.78 -69.74 1.90
N VAL A 558 -67.68 -68.82 1.54
CA VAL A 558 -69.14 -69.05 1.60
C VAL A 558 -69.58 -70.12 0.60
N ALA A 559 -69.04 -70.12 -0.62
CA ALA A 559 -69.30 -71.18 -1.60
C ALA A 559 -68.76 -72.55 -1.14
N GLN A 560 -67.58 -72.58 -0.52
CA GLN A 560 -66.98 -73.78 0.08
C GLN A 560 -67.83 -74.32 1.24
N LYS A 561 -68.34 -73.44 2.12
CA LYS A 561 -69.31 -73.82 3.17
C LYS A 561 -70.59 -74.42 2.56
N LYS A 562 -71.19 -73.78 1.55
CA LYS A 562 -72.39 -74.31 0.86
C LYS A 562 -72.14 -75.67 0.20
N ARG A 563 -70.99 -75.86 -0.47
CA ARG A 563 -70.57 -77.14 -1.03
C ARG A 563 -70.40 -78.21 0.05
N LYS A 564 -69.75 -77.88 1.17
CA LYS A 564 -69.59 -78.78 2.32
C LYS A 564 -70.95 -79.22 2.87
N THR A 565 -71.85 -78.30 3.20
CA THR A 565 -73.18 -78.65 3.72
C THR A 565 -74.04 -79.46 2.75
N LEU A 566 -73.90 -79.23 1.44
CA LEU A 566 -74.63 -80.00 0.42
C LEU A 566 -74.06 -81.42 0.30
N ASN A 567 -72.74 -81.58 0.42
CA ASN A 567 -72.10 -82.90 0.45
C ASN A 567 -72.41 -83.67 1.75
N GLU A 568 -72.41 -82.99 2.91
CA GLU A 568 -72.82 -83.57 4.21
C GLU A 568 -74.28 -84.06 4.16
N ASN A 569 -75.20 -83.26 3.60
CA ASN A 569 -76.59 -83.68 3.37
C ASN A 569 -76.71 -84.85 2.39
N LYS A 570 -75.86 -84.91 1.35
CA LYS A 570 -75.83 -86.04 0.40
C LYS A 570 -75.29 -87.31 1.08
N GLN A 571 -74.25 -87.18 1.90
CA GLN A 571 -73.66 -88.27 2.67
C GLN A 571 -74.66 -88.80 3.70
N LYS A 572 -75.37 -87.93 4.42
CA LYS A 572 -76.43 -88.32 5.35
C LYS A 572 -77.56 -89.11 4.66
N ARG A 573 -78.03 -88.66 3.50
CA ARG A 573 -79.02 -89.41 2.68
C ARG A 573 -78.51 -90.76 2.17
N LEU A 574 -77.20 -90.92 2.02
CA LEU A 574 -76.60 -92.23 1.70
C LEU A 574 -76.50 -93.11 2.95
N GLN A 575 -76.21 -92.54 4.12
CA GLN A 575 -76.27 -93.19 5.43
C GLN A 575 -77.69 -93.75 5.70
N GLU A 576 -78.70 -92.88 5.63
CA GLU A 576 -80.13 -93.21 5.79
C GLU A 576 -80.58 -94.30 4.79
N LYS A 577 -79.97 -94.35 3.59
CA LYS A 577 -80.24 -95.38 2.58
C LYS A 577 -79.50 -96.70 2.84
N ILE A 578 -78.33 -96.68 3.48
CA ILE A 578 -77.61 -97.88 3.92
C ILE A 578 -78.40 -98.53 5.06
N GLU A 579 -78.80 -97.75 6.07
CA GLU A 579 -79.62 -98.21 7.20
C GLU A 579 -80.92 -98.89 6.72
N LEU A 580 -81.61 -98.31 5.73
CA LEU A 580 -82.79 -98.92 5.10
C LEU A 580 -82.50 -100.22 4.33
N LEU A 581 -81.32 -100.37 3.74
CA LEU A 581 -80.91 -101.59 3.04
C LEU A 581 -80.44 -102.68 4.02
N GLU A 582 -79.86 -102.30 5.15
CA GLU A 582 -79.49 -103.21 6.23
C GLU A 582 -80.73 -103.76 6.94
N ALA A 583 -81.70 -102.92 7.29
CA ALA A 583 -83.00 -103.37 7.81
C ALA A 583 -83.72 -104.32 6.83
N LYS A 584 -83.65 -104.04 5.52
CA LYS A 584 -84.23 -104.93 4.49
C LYS A 584 -83.42 -106.22 4.28
N LYS A 585 -82.13 -106.23 4.59
CA LYS A 585 -81.31 -107.45 4.63
C LYS A 585 -81.70 -108.32 5.83
N GLU A 586 -81.93 -107.73 7.01
CA GLU A 586 -82.42 -108.45 8.18
C GLU A 586 -83.81 -109.07 7.92
N GLU A 587 -84.74 -108.31 7.32
CA GLU A 587 -86.06 -108.80 6.87
C GLU A 587 -85.93 -110.08 6.03
N LEU A 588 -85.10 -110.05 4.96
CA LEU A 588 -84.83 -111.21 4.10
C LEU A 588 -84.10 -112.37 4.81
N GLU A 589 -83.24 -112.07 5.80
CA GLU A 589 -82.60 -113.11 6.62
C GLU A 589 -83.60 -113.77 7.58
N THR A 590 -84.65 -113.08 8.04
CA THR A 590 -85.75 -113.72 8.79
C THR A 590 -86.65 -114.60 7.91
N GLU A 591 -86.98 -114.18 6.68
CA GLU A 591 -87.66 -115.05 5.70
C GLU A 591 -86.84 -116.33 5.43
N ARG A 592 -85.52 -116.20 5.28
CA ARG A 592 -84.62 -117.34 5.08
C ARG A 592 -84.61 -118.31 6.28
N GLN A 593 -84.74 -117.78 7.51
CA GLN A 593 -84.85 -118.61 8.72
C GLN A 593 -86.21 -119.31 8.84
N ILE A 594 -87.29 -118.70 8.35
CA ILE A 594 -88.63 -119.31 8.31
C ILE A 594 -88.67 -120.45 7.29
N LEU A 595 -88.12 -120.25 6.08
CA LEU A 595 -88.08 -121.26 5.02
C LEU A 595 -87.26 -122.51 5.40
N ASN A 596 -86.19 -122.34 6.20
CA ASN A 596 -85.33 -123.45 6.64
C ASN A 596 -85.97 -124.42 7.67
N ARG A 597 -87.23 -124.23 8.09
CA ARG A 597 -87.90 -125.06 9.11
C ARG A 597 -88.85 -126.15 8.58
N ARG A 598 -88.94 -126.37 7.26
CA ARG A 598 -89.69 -127.50 6.68
C ARG A 598 -88.76 -128.58 6.11
N ASN A 599 -88.63 -129.69 6.84
CA ASN A 599 -87.94 -130.89 6.36
C ASN A 599 -88.67 -131.49 5.14
N ILE A 600 -87.90 -131.83 4.09
CA ILE A 600 -88.37 -132.58 2.91
C ILE A 600 -87.80 -134.00 2.99
N PRO A 601 -88.62 -135.08 2.95
CA PRO A 601 -88.13 -136.44 3.17
C PRO A 601 -87.13 -136.98 2.14
N TYR A 602 -86.29 -137.92 2.58
CA TYR A 602 -85.21 -138.55 1.80
C TYR A 602 -85.67 -139.25 0.51
N GLU A 603 -86.89 -139.79 0.47
CA GLU A 603 -87.46 -140.42 -0.73
C GLU A 603 -87.81 -139.38 -1.82
N GLU A 604 -88.21 -138.17 -1.42
CA GLU A 604 -88.30 -137.02 -2.33
C GLU A 604 -86.92 -136.59 -2.78
N HIS A 605 -85.88 -136.62 -1.93
CA HIS A 605 -84.51 -136.34 -2.37
C HIS A 605 -84.04 -137.32 -3.47
N THR A 606 -84.34 -138.62 -3.37
CA THR A 606 -83.98 -139.58 -4.44
C THR A 606 -84.82 -139.39 -5.71
N ARG A 607 -86.13 -139.09 -5.59
CA ARG A 607 -86.97 -138.73 -6.75
C ARG A 607 -86.50 -137.43 -7.41
N LEU A 608 -86.19 -136.40 -6.62
CA LEU A 608 -85.67 -135.11 -7.07
C LEU A 608 -84.26 -135.26 -7.66
N GLN A 609 -83.40 -136.14 -7.15
CA GLN A 609 -82.08 -136.35 -7.73
C GLN A 609 -82.14 -137.08 -9.09
N LYS A 610 -83.08 -138.03 -9.27
CA LYS A 610 -83.41 -138.54 -10.62
C LYS A 610 -84.02 -137.45 -11.49
N ARG A 611 -85.01 -136.70 -11.00
CA ARG A 611 -85.69 -135.60 -11.72
C ARG A 611 -84.73 -134.44 -12.03
N LEU A 612 -83.66 -134.25 -11.25
CA LEU A 612 -82.60 -133.27 -11.45
C LEU A 612 -81.59 -133.73 -12.49
N ARG A 613 -81.18 -135.01 -12.52
CA ARG A 613 -80.39 -135.54 -13.64
C ARG A 613 -81.18 -135.51 -14.94
N ASP A 614 -82.48 -135.80 -14.87
CA ASP A 614 -83.38 -135.75 -16.02
C ASP A 614 -83.72 -134.31 -16.44
N LEU A 615 -83.78 -133.36 -15.49
CA LEU A 615 -83.83 -131.91 -15.76
C LEU A 615 -82.48 -131.36 -16.25
N GLN A 616 -81.34 -131.89 -15.84
CA GLN A 616 -80.01 -131.49 -16.35
C GLN A 616 -79.82 -132.03 -17.77
N ARG A 617 -80.25 -133.27 -18.04
CA ARG A 617 -80.33 -133.80 -19.40
C ARG A 617 -81.29 -132.96 -20.26
N ARG A 618 -82.52 -132.73 -19.80
CA ARG A 618 -83.49 -131.88 -20.50
C ARG A 618 -83.11 -130.39 -20.53
N HIS A 619 -82.24 -129.89 -19.66
CA HIS A 619 -81.69 -128.52 -19.70
C HIS A 619 -80.52 -128.42 -20.67
N ASN A 620 -79.72 -129.48 -20.84
CA ASN A 620 -78.72 -129.57 -21.90
C ASN A 620 -79.40 -129.74 -23.27
N GLU A 621 -80.46 -130.56 -23.34
CA GLU A 621 -81.28 -130.75 -24.54
C GLU A 621 -82.12 -129.48 -24.85
N PHE A 622 -82.66 -128.77 -23.85
CA PHE A 622 -83.23 -127.41 -24.02
C PHE A 622 -82.15 -126.39 -24.39
N ARG A 623 -80.92 -126.47 -23.87
CA ARG A 623 -79.82 -125.61 -24.33
C ARG A 623 -79.54 -125.82 -25.82
N SER A 624 -79.68 -127.03 -26.36
CA SER A 624 -79.56 -127.29 -27.80
C SER A 624 -80.81 -126.98 -28.64
N VAL A 625 -81.96 -126.68 -28.04
CA VAL A 625 -83.25 -126.49 -28.76
C VAL A 625 -83.85 -125.09 -28.56
N ILE A 626 -83.60 -124.42 -27.44
CA ILE A 626 -83.81 -122.96 -27.28
C ILE A 626 -82.67 -122.18 -27.97
N LEU A 627 -81.43 -122.68 -27.98
CA LEU A 627 -80.35 -122.12 -28.82
C LEU A 627 -80.37 -122.71 -30.24
N GLY A 628 -81.58 -122.88 -30.80
CA GLY A 628 -81.78 -122.97 -32.23
C GLY A 628 -81.67 -121.57 -32.83
N SER A 629 -80.53 -121.27 -33.46
CA SER A 629 -80.12 -119.96 -34.00
C SER A 629 -79.50 -118.97 -32.99
N ASN A 630 -78.53 -118.21 -33.52
CA ASN A 630 -78.20 -116.81 -33.21
C ASN A 630 -77.83 -116.38 -31.77
N LEU A 631 -76.52 -116.13 -31.60
CA LEU A 631 -75.90 -115.20 -30.62
C LEU A 631 -75.99 -115.58 -29.11
N PRO A 632 -75.16 -114.96 -28.25
CA PRO A 632 -73.71 -114.84 -28.42
C PRO A 632 -72.92 -115.19 -27.14
N SER A 633 -71.62 -115.45 -27.28
CA SER A 633 -70.66 -115.34 -26.17
C SER A 633 -69.40 -114.60 -26.64
N SER A 634 -69.61 -113.44 -27.24
CA SER A 634 -68.57 -112.50 -27.67
C SER A 634 -67.77 -112.03 -26.45
N VAL A 635 -66.43 -112.02 -26.46
CA VAL A 635 -65.59 -111.12 -27.30
C VAL A 635 -66.05 -109.69 -27.03
N GLN A 636 -65.46 -109.01 -26.06
CA GLN A 636 -64.33 -108.09 -26.26
C GLN A 636 -64.64 -106.92 -27.21
N LEU A 637 -64.29 -105.72 -26.74
CA LEU A 637 -64.21 -104.43 -27.44
C LEU A 637 -65.52 -103.65 -27.71
N ASN A 638 -65.34 -102.34 -27.52
CA ASN A 638 -66.00 -101.20 -28.18
C ASN A 638 -66.39 -101.46 -29.65
N PRO A 639 -67.35 -100.71 -30.26
CA PRO A 639 -67.51 -99.26 -30.06
C PRO A 639 -68.96 -98.71 -30.17
N GLY A 640 -69.08 -97.38 -30.31
CA GLY A 640 -70.16 -96.76 -31.09
C GLY A 640 -71.12 -95.85 -30.32
N ARG A 641 -71.02 -94.54 -30.56
CA ARG A 641 -72.13 -93.59 -30.35
C ARG A 641 -73.21 -93.82 -31.42
N PHE A 642 -74.45 -93.36 -31.18
CA PHE A 642 -75.09 -92.28 -31.98
C PHE A 642 -76.59 -92.03 -31.65
N LEU A 643 -76.95 -90.75 -31.42
CA LEU A 643 -78.16 -90.02 -31.91
C LEU A 643 -79.58 -90.46 -31.42
N SER A 644 -80.63 -89.61 -31.34
CA SER A 644 -80.77 -88.13 -31.42
C SER A 644 -82.16 -87.60 -30.98
N SER A 645 -82.33 -86.26 -31.09
CA SER A 645 -83.58 -85.45 -31.08
C SER A 645 -84.20 -85.10 -29.71
N THR A 646 -84.61 -83.87 -29.40
CA THR A 646 -84.56 -82.52 -30.06
C THR A 646 -84.70 -81.45 -28.95
N MET A 647 -84.42 -80.14 -29.03
CA MET A 647 -84.10 -79.12 -30.06
C MET A 647 -82.66 -78.55 -29.82
N ILE A 648 -81.95 -77.75 -30.63
CA ILE A 648 -82.18 -76.70 -31.66
C ILE A 648 -82.51 -75.29 -31.09
N PRO A 649 -81.79 -74.20 -31.47
CA PRO A 649 -80.38 -74.02 -31.92
C PRO A 649 -79.55 -73.21 -30.86
N GLY A 650 -78.24 -72.93 -30.93
CA GLY A 650 -77.10 -73.10 -31.86
C GLY A 650 -75.93 -72.26 -31.28
N SER A 651 -74.65 -72.38 -31.68
CA SER A 651 -73.98 -73.11 -32.76
C SER A 651 -72.59 -73.63 -32.32
N GLU A 652 -72.13 -74.72 -32.94
CA GLU A 652 -70.83 -75.42 -32.76
C GLU A 652 -69.60 -74.68 -33.36
N PRO A 653 -68.33 -75.19 -33.24
CA PRO A 653 -67.79 -76.36 -32.50
C PRO A 653 -66.79 -75.90 -31.39
N SER A 654 -65.70 -76.54 -30.88
CA SER A 654 -64.85 -77.70 -31.25
C SER A 654 -64.13 -78.32 -30.02
N PHE A 655 -63.46 -79.46 -30.20
CA PHE A 655 -62.38 -80.02 -29.32
C PHE A 655 -61.01 -79.89 -30.04
N PRO A 656 -59.87 -79.78 -29.34
CA PRO A 656 -59.10 -80.95 -28.83
C PRO A 656 -58.64 -80.77 -27.35
N LEU A 657 -58.25 -81.79 -26.58
CA LEU A 657 -57.01 -82.60 -26.70
C LEU A 657 -55.71 -81.80 -26.97
N LEU A 658 -55.71 -80.48 -26.75
CA LEU A 658 -54.52 -79.62 -26.83
C LEU A 658 -54.06 -79.16 -25.43
N GLN A 659 -54.96 -79.23 -24.45
CA GLN A 659 -54.78 -78.61 -23.14
C GLN A 659 -53.67 -79.27 -22.28
N GLU A 660 -53.36 -80.55 -22.48
CA GLU A 660 -52.34 -81.23 -21.66
C GLU A 660 -50.91 -80.97 -22.17
N GLU A 661 -50.70 -80.89 -23.49
CA GLU A 661 -49.48 -80.28 -24.05
C GLU A 661 -49.36 -78.80 -23.67
N GLN A 662 -50.46 -78.05 -23.73
CA GLN A 662 -50.46 -76.64 -23.34
C GLN A 662 -50.07 -76.47 -21.86
N HIS A 663 -50.65 -77.24 -20.94
CA HIS A 663 -50.27 -77.23 -19.52
C HIS A 663 -48.82 -77.67 -19.29
N GLN A 664 -48.28 -78.63 -20.05
CA GLN A 664 -46.85 -78.99 -19.95
C GLN A 664 -45.93 -77.89 -20.49
N ARG A 665 -46.31 -77.22 -21.59
CA ARG A 665 -45.57 -76.07 -22.15
C ARG A 665 -45.65 -74.86 -21.22
N ASP A 666 -46.81 -74.57 -20.65
CA ASP A 666 -47.01 -73.49 -19.68
C ASP A 666 -46.24 -73.77 -18.38
N LEU A 667 -46.19 -75.03 -17.92
CA LEU A 667 -45.32 -75.44 -16.80
C LEU A 667 -43.83 -75.38 -17.14
N PHE A 668 -43.43 -75.65 -18.39
CA PHE A 668 -42.05 -75.47 -18.85
C PHE A 668 -41.66 -73.98 -18.89
N PHE A 669 -42.52 -73.11 -19.43
CA PHE A 669 -42.31 -71.67 -19.39
C PHE A 669 -42.36 -71.10 -17.97
N LEU A 670 -43.19 -71.64 -17.07
CA LEU A 670 -43.22 -71.22 -15.67
C LEU A 670 -41.96 -71.66 -14.92
N ARG A 671 -41.44 -72.87 -15.18
CA ARG A 671 -40.13 -73.31 -14.66
C ARG A 671 -39.01 -72.44 -15.20
N LYS A 672 -38.92 -72.25 -16.52
CA LYS A 672 -37.90 -71.39 -17.15
C LYS A 672 -37.96 -69.96 -16.62
N ARG A 673 -39.16 -69.41 -16.40
CA ARG A 673 -39.33 -68.06 -15.85
C ARG A 673 -39.03 -67.97 -14.35
N LEU A 674 -39.19 -69.05 -13.59
CA LEU A 674 -38.71 -69.16 -12.20
C LEU A 674 -37.19 -69.30 -12.14
N GLU A 675 -36.58 -70.00 -13.10
CA GLU A 675 -35.13 -70.19 -13.24
C GLU A 675 -34.43 -68.90 -13.73
N GLU A 676 -35.07 -68.16 -14.65
CA GLU A 676 -34.73 -66.78 -15.02
C GLU A 676 -34.91 -65.81 -13.84
N LEU A 677 -35.95 -65.99 -13.00
CA LEU A 677 -36.13 -65.17 -11.79
C LEU A 677 -35.09 -65.51 -10.71
N GLU A 678 -34.76 -66.78 -10.50
CA GLU A 678 -33.74 -67.21 -9.54
C GLU A 678 -32.34 -66.75 -9.98
N THR A 679 -32.00 -66.88 -11.27
CA THR A 679 -30.73 -66.36 -11.79
C THR A 679 -30.68 -64.83 -11.78
N SER A 680 -31.79 -64.13 -12.02
CA SER A 680 -31.88 -62.68 -11.84
C SER A 680 -31.79 -62.25 -10.37
N GLN A 681 -32.36 -63.01 -9.43
CA GLN A 681 -32.25 -62.76 -8.00
C GLN A 681 -30.85 -63.09 -7.47
N ARG A 682 -30.19 -64.15 -7.97
CA ARG A 682 -28.77 -64.42 -7.70
C ARG A 682 -27.89 -63.26 -8.19
N LYS A 683 -28.12 -62.77 -9.42
CA LYS A 683 -27.44 -61.56 -9.92
C LYS A 683 -27.69 -60.33 -9.05
N GLN A 684 -28.93 -60.07 -8.65
CA GLN A 684 -29.24 -58.96 -7.75
C GLN A 684 -28.61 -59.14 -6.36
N MET A 685 -28.40 -60.36 -5.88
CA MET A 685 -27.66 -60.65 -4.64
C MET A 685 -26.13 -60.56 -4.80
N GLU A 686 -25.59 -60.77 -6.01
CA GLU A 686 -24.18 -60.45 -6.34
C GLU A 686 -23.97 -58.94 -6.48
N GLU A 687 -24.90 -58.23 -7.15
CA GLU A 687 -24.90 -56.77 -7.33
C GLU A 687 -25.19 -55.99 -6.03
N LEU A 688 -25.83 -56.63 -5.04
CA LEU A 688 -26.06 -56.10 -3.68
C LEU A 688 -25.12 -56.73 -2.63
N GLY A 689 -24.07 -57.42 -3.06
CA GLY A 689 -22.95 -57.80 -2.19
C GLY A 689 -22.21 -56.55 -1.66
N PRO A 690 -21.45 -56.67 -0.55
CA PRO A 690 -20.73 -55.53 0.02
C PRO A 690 -19.68 -54.98 -0.98
N PRO A 691 -19.56 -53.65 -1.13
CA PRO A 691 -18.64 -53.02 -2.09
C PRO A 691 -17.18 -53.14 -1.59
N GLY A 692 -16.58 -54.32 -1.79
CA GLY A 692 -15.38 -54.70 -1.03
C GLY A 692 -14.31 -55.55 -1.71
N GLU A 693 -14.42 -55.94 -2.99
CA GLU A 693 -13.39 -56.84 -3.57
C GLU A 693 -13.01 -56.64 -5.05
N SER A 694 -13.89 -56.13 -5.93
CA SER A 694 -13.58 -56.00 -7.38
C SER A 694 -12.51 -54.95 -7.75
N VAL A 695 -12.15 -54.04 -6.83
CA VAL A 695 -11.15 -52.98 -7.07
C VAL A 695 -9.70 -53.48 -6.92
N LYS A 696 -9.48 -54.70 -6.42
CA LYS A 696 -8.13 -55.23 -6.14
C LYS A 696 -7.39 -55.86 -7.33
N MET A 697 -7.97 -55.89 -8.54
CA MET A 697 -7.31 -56.47 -9.73
C MET A 697 -6.76 -55.48 -10.76
N GLU A 698 -7.05 -54.18 -10.63
CA GLU A 698 -6.46 -53.12 -11.49
C GLU A 698 -5.40 -52.27 -10.77
N ALA A 699 -5.25 -52.42 -9.45
CA ALA A 699 -4.29 -51.67 -8.64
C ALA A 699 -2.87 -52.27 -8.59
N TRP A 700 -2.68 -53.52 -9.03
CA TRP A 700 -1.38 -54.22 -8.97
C TRP A 700 -0.50 -54.02 -10.21
N THR A 701 -1.10 -53.75 -11.38
CA THR A 701 -0.38 -53.50 -12.64
C THR A 701 0.27 -52.12 -12.72
N TYR A 702 0.02 -51.23 -11.75
CA TYR A 702 0.58 -49.86 -11.71
C TYR A 702 1.75 -49.67 -10.73
N VAL A 703 2.23 -50.76 -10.10
CA VAL A 703 3.31 -50.72 -9.10
C VAL A 703 4.62 -51.34 -9.61
N GLU A 704 4.57 -52.32 -10.53
CA GLU A 704 5.79 -52.98 -11.05
C GLU A 704 6.55 -52.18 -12.12
N GLU A 705 5.90 -51.29 -12.88
CA GLU A 705 6.60 -50.47 -13.90
C GLU A 705 7.45 -49.32 -13.33
N ARG A 706 7.43 -49.08 -12.01
CA ARG A 706 8.18 -47.96 -11.40
C ARG A 706 9.56 -48.34 -10.85
N ASN A 707 9.83 -49.64 -10.66
CA ASN A 707 11.09 -50.14 -10.06
C ASN A 707 12.17 -50.54 -11.09
N THR A 708 12.02 -50.17 -12.36
CA THR A 708 12.97 -50.52 -13.45
C THR A 708 13.62 -49.29 -14.11
N MET A 709 13.47 -48.09 -13.53
CA MET A 709 14.03 -46.83 -14.02
C MET A 709 15.20 -46.27 -13.16
N GLU A 710 15.47 -46.81 -11.97
CA GLU A 710 16.51 -46.31 -11.05
C GLU A 710 17.81 -47.16 -11.00
N GLU A 711 18.07 -48.00 -12.02
CA GLU A 711 19.34 -48.74 -12.18
C GLU A 711 20.12 -48.34 -13.46
N LYS A 712 19.98 -47.10 -13.95
CA LYS A 712 20.68 -46.63 -15.18
C LYS A 712 21.31 -45.24 -15.17
N GLU A 713 21.48 -44.60 -14.01
CA GLU A 713 22.44 -43.49 -13.86
C GLU A 713 23.38 -43.74 -12.67
N ASN A 714 24.58 -44.23 -12.97
CA ASN A 714 25.73 -44.39 -12.08
C ASN A 714 27.00 -44.51 -12.95
#